data_AF-A0A955YXT9-F1
#
_entry.id   AF-A0A955YXT9-F1
#
_cell.length_a   1.000
_cell.length_b   1.000
_cell.length_c   1.000
_cell.angle_alpha   90.00
_cell.angle_beta   90.00
_cell.angle_gamma   90.00
#
_symmetry.space_group_name_H-M   'P 1'
#
loop_
_entity.id
_entity.type
_entity.pdbx_description
1 polymer ?
#
loop_
_entity_poly.entity_id
_entity_poly.type
_entity_poly.pdbx_seq_one_letter_code
_entity_poly.pdbx_strand_id
1 'polypeptide(L)'
;ALEAETEAERIAAERQAALAALHEAKTEATRWVAEQRANLLGIREKLAKDRQDLLKIREGFVASREGALALDRRVRELAVARAKGLSNEDEADRLYEELVQVLSSFREELDESLGQIGEDGGDDYDIDGPAVTPTGIDTDTLDDLRRELRAEQNALREEREALRWERAEVLRDAVVGLNHSRLQLMGLLSRRHRRALQGLGPAGIGQAARELEQIRLEAQFHILSVPRFFEKRMTDAGSSAVPIVSFLIKLMVLVLVFRWVRSRSVQWIRKARIHWSAQRPDQWTTRRIVDLFWYLERVHVPLEWLLFLWALRETGGFKGIAEFDYAWIVALWILAGTLVVRFLHATAGRRIQVSTEQSELRYRSLRLVGMTVVAVGLFLDLAERTVGKGALYEWVLTLFWVLAIPLVLLLVSWWKTRIFERARQRKGQPFFAWVVRNSQGWMGFLAATAGGIYLAVQSTYHFIFRYASQIAFTRRTVAYLLRRQAEKSAASVHPMGALVPLSDDLREELCGPVAPAERAEVVPREELRGVVERLRDTKGTLTAIVGESGLGKSTFLEQVVETTDREALLLRSEEGTCDALLADLATSVDLEADAPIEDILATLVDRGIEVVAIDDAHRLVKPFIGGLAEADRLFELVRKSGDRISWVMTFAKSTWNYLSRARADRLLFDQVVALRPWTDGEIRTLVMNRCKKVGIDPSFEEFQMGHQAPEDPVEEEKRRRRDFFRILWDYTDGNPTHALHFWSLSLGTHPPSDQVYVQLFQTPSTLAVEKLAPTVFFVLRAILQLDRALESDIVRCTDLPPSDVAEALRVVCARDYVDQEKGRVSISTHWYRAVEDVLRRRHLIMA
;
A
#
# COMPACT_ATOMS: atom_id res chain seq x y z
N ALA A 1 -12.40 65.59 2.49
CA ALA A 1 -12.66 66.42 3.69
C ALA A 1 -13.06 67.85 3.33
N LEU A 2 -12.20 68.60 2.62
CA LEU A 2 -12.43 70.02 2.28
C LEU A 2 -13.73 70.28 1.49
N GLU A 3 -14.05 69.45 0.51
CA GLU A 3 -15.27 69.60 -0.29
C GLU A 3 -16.56 69.38 0.55
N ALA A 4 -16.56 68.39 1.44
CA ALA A 4 -17.68 68.11 2.33
C ALA A 4 -17.89 69.22 3.37
N GLU A 5 -16.81 69.86 3.82
CA GLU A 5 -16.87 71.03 4.73
C GLU A 5 -17.51 72.23 4.04
N THR A 6 -17.11 72.51 2.79
CA THR A 6 -17.73 73.58 1.99
C THR A 6 -19.21 73.32 1.68
N GLU A 7 -19.61 72.05 1.53
CA GLU A 7 -21.00 71.66 1.30
C GLU A 7 -21.87 71.84 2.56
N ALA A 8 -21.36 71.46 3.73
CA ALA A 8 -22.03 71.70 5.01
C ALA A 8 -22.23 73.20 5.30
N GLU A 9 -21.23 74.03 4.99
CA GLU A 9 -21.34 75.49 5.10
C GLU A 9 -22.41 76.07 4.15
N ARG A 10 -22.50 75.56 2.92
CA ARG A 10 -23.52 75.97 1.96
C ARG A 10 -24.93 75.63 2.46
N ILE A 11 -25.14 74.43 3.00
CA ILE A 11 -26.43 73.98 3.55
C ILE A 11 -26.82 74.82 4.79
N ALA A 12 -25.86 75.18 5.64
CA ALA A 12 -26.09 76.07 6.77
C ALA A 12 -26.54 77.47 6.33
N ALA A 13 -25.96 78.01 5.25
CA ALA A 13 -26.39 79.27 4.65
C ALA A 13 -27.80 79.19 4.05
N GLU A 14 -28.14 78.09 3.36
CA GLU A 14 -29.49 77.83 2.85
C GLU A 14 -30.53 77.75 3.97
N ARG A 15 -30.17 77.15 5.11
CA ARG A 15 -31.01 77.11 6.32
C ARG A 15 -31.23 78.51 6.91
N GLN A 16 -30.19 79.33 7.00
CA GLN A 16 -30.31 80.72 7.48
C GLN A 16 -31.22 81.55 6.57
N ALA A 17 -31.14 81.37 5.24
CA ALA A 17 -32.05 81.99 4.29
C ALA A 17 -33.50 81.55 4.50
N ALA A 18 -33.75 80.26 4.77
CA ALA A 18 -35.08 79.75 5.09
C ALA A 18 -35.64 80.29 6.41
N LEU A 19 -34.80 80.44 7.45
CA LEU A 19 -35.19 81.08 8.72
C LEU A 19 -35.50 82.57 8.56
N ALA A 20 -34.75 83.28 7.71
CA ALA A 20 -35.04 84.67 7.36
C ALA A 20 -36.39 84.80 6.64
N ALA A 21 -36.68 83.90 5.69
CA ALA A 21 -37.98 83.85 4.99
C ALA A 21 -39.15 83.58 5.94
N LEU A 22 -38.94 82.81 7.01
CA LEU A 22 -39.94 82.59 8.07
C LEU A 22 -40.27 83.87 8.85
N HIS A 23 -39.28 84.74 9.09
CA HIS A 23 -39.49 86.04 9.73
C HIS A 23 -40.19 87.06 8.81
N GLU A 24 -40.01 86.95 7.50
CA GLU A 24 -40.63 87.84 6.49
C GLU A 24 -42.02 87.38 6.01
N ALA A 25 -42.44 86.16 6.36
CA ALA A 25 -43.71 85.56 5.92
C ALA A 25 -44.94 86.34 6.41
N LYS A 26 -45.81 86.74 5.47
CA LYS A 26 -47.03 87.54 5.73
C LYS A 26 -48.29 86.72 6.01
N THR A 27 -48.29 85.42 5.73
CA THR A 27 -49.46 84.52 5.92
C THR A 27 -49.09 83.30 6.75
N GLU A 28 -50.04 82.75 7.52
CA GLU A 28 -49.79 81.55 8.34
C GLU A 28 -49.37 80.35 7.49
N ALA A 29 -49.93 80.20 6.27
CA ALA A 29 -49.55 79.14 5.34
C ALA A 29 -48.09 79.25 4.86
N THR A 30 -47.61 80.46 4.53
CA THR A 30 -46.21 80.67 4.10
C THR A 30 -45.23 80.53 5.26
N ARG A 31 -45.64 80.93 6.47
CA ARG A 31 -44.86 80.72 7.69
C ARG A 31 -44.71 79.22 8.01
N TRP A 32 -45.78 78.43 7.88
CA TRP A 32 -45.73 76.98 8.09
C TRP A 32 -44.81 76.29 7.09
N VAL A 33 -44.89 76.62 5.79
CA VAL A 33 -44.00 76.04 4.76
C VAL A 33 -42.54 76.42 5.01
N ALA A 34 -42.25 77.67 5.37
CA ALA A 34 -40.90 78.12 5.70
C ALA A 34 -40.34 77.41 6.96
N GLU A 35 -41.20 77.14 7.96
CA GLU A 35 -40.83 76.41 9.18
C GLU A 35 -40.46 74.96 8.87
N GLN A 36 -41.31 74.26 8.10
CA GLN A 36 -41.05 72.88 7.69
C GLN A 36 -39.79 72.80 6.82
N ARG A 37 -39.59 73.74 5.89
CA ARG A 37 -38.38 73.80 5.07
C ARG A 37 -37.13 74.04 5.91
N ALA A 38 -37.19 74.93 6.91
CA ALA A 38 -36.07 75.17 7.83
C ALA A 38 -35.74 73.95 8.70
N ASN A 39 -36.76 73.18 9.12
CA ASN A 39 -36.58 71.92 9.85
C ASN A 39 -35.92 70.85 8.97
N LEU A 40 -36.41 70.66 7.74
CA LEU A 40 -35.85 69.70 6.78
C LEU A 40 -34.40 70.07 6.38
N LEU A 41 -34.10 71.36 6.17
CA LEU A 41 -32.72 71.82 5.94
C LEU A 41 -31.83 71.63 7.18
N GLY A 42 -32.40 71.74 8.38
CA GLY A 42 -31.70 71.39 9.62
C GLY A 42 -31.37 69.89 9.71
N ILE A 43 -32.22 69.01 9.19
CA ILE A 43 -31.91 67.57 9.05
C ILE A 43 -30.82 67.36 8.00
N ARG A 44 -30.89 68.03 6.84
CA ARG A 44 -29.85 67.97 5.80
C ARG A 44 -28.47 68.38 6.33
N GLU A 45 -28.41 69.43 7.12
CA GLU A 45 -27.18 69.89 7.77
C GLU A 45 -26.59 68.82 8.71
N LYS A 46 -27.43 68.12 9.47
CA LYS A 46 -27.00 67.01 10.34
C LYS A 46 -26.48 65.83 9.52
N LEU A 47 -27.20 65.43 8.47
CA LEU A 47 -26.76 64.36 7.55
C LEU A 47 -25.38 64.67 6.92
N ALA A 48 -25.16 65.93 6.50
CA ALA A 48 -23.86 66.36 5.95
C ALA A 48 -22.72 66.28 7.00
N LYS A 49 -23.00 66.69 8.25
CA LYS A 49 -22.04 66.56 9.37
C LYS A 49 -21.71 65.10 9.67
N ASP A 50 -22.71 64.24 9.74
CA ASP A 50 -22.52 62.79 9.95
C ASP A 50 -21.63 62.19 8.84
N ARG A 51 -21.85 62.58 7.59
CA ARG A 51 -21.01 62.15 6.46
C ARG A 51 -19.56 62.64 6.57
N GLN A 52 -19.35 63.88 7.02
CA GLN A 52 -18.01 64.42 7.29
C GLN A 52 -17.30 63.62 8.39
N ASP A 53 -18.02 63.23 9.44
CA ASP A 53 -17.45 62.44 10.53
C ASP A 53 -17.11 61.01 10.06
N LEU A 54 -17.89 60.41 9.16
CA LEU A 54 -17.52 59.14 8.50
C LEU A 54 -16.19 59.27 7.72
N LEU A 55 -15.96 60.37 7.01
CA LEU A 55 -14.69 60.59 6.30
C LEU A 55 -13.49 60.71 7.25
N LYS A 56 -13.64 61.39 8.39
CA LYS A 56 -12.59 61.47 9.42
C LYS A 56 -12.27 60.10 10.00
N ILE A 57 -13.30 59.27 10.25
CA ILE A 57 -13.11 57.88 10.71
C ILE A 57 -12.29 57.09 9.68
N ARG A 58 -12.59 57.26 8.38
CA ARG A 58 -11.87 56.59 7.29
C ARG A 58 -10.41 56.99 7.20
N GLU A 59 -10.08 58.28 7.41
CA GLU A 59 -8.70 58.76 7.46
C GLU A 59 -7.91 58.09 8.61
N GLY A 60 -8.57 57.82 9.74
CA GLY A 60 -8.00 57.08 10.86
C GLY A 60 -7.49 55.68 10.50
N PHE A 61 -8.10 55.01 9.50
CA PHE A 61 -7.68 53.67 9.06
C PHE A 61 -6.27 53.66 8.48
N VAL A 62 -5.86 54.76 7.83
CA VAL A 62 -4.52 54.90 7.26
C VAL A 62 -3.48 54.93 8.37
N ALA A 63 -3.73 55.69 9.44
CA ALA A 63 -2.85 55.77 10.59
C ALA A 63 -2.68 54.39 11.28
N SER A 64 -3.78 53.66 11.48
CA SER A 64 -3.74 52.30 12.03
C SER A 64 -2.90 51.35 11.14
N ARG A 65 -3.06 51.43 9.82
CA ARG A 65 -2.29 50.61 8.86
C ARG A 65 -0.80 50.96 8.86
N GLU A 66 -0.46 52.25 8.89
CA GLU A 66 0.93 52.72 8.94
C GLU A 66 1.62 52.29 10.23
N GLY A 67 0.94 52.36 11.37
CA GLY A 67 1.45 51.88 12.66
C GLY A 67 1.82 50.39 12.63
N ALA A 68 0.94 49.55 12.07
CA ALA A 68 1.20 48.12 11.93
C ALA A 68 2.40 47.83 11.00
N LEU A 69 2.49 48.53 9.86
CA LEU A 69 3.59 48.39 8.91
C LEU A 69 4.93 48.85 9.48
N ALA A 70 4.94 49.89 10.31
CA ALA A 70 6.15 50.38 10.97
C ALA A 70 6.75 49.33 11.92
N LEU A 71 5.91 48.64 12.70
CA LEU A 71 6.35 47.55 13.59
C LEU A 71 6.85 46.33 12.81
N ASP A 72 6.12 45.89 11.79
CA ASP A 72 6.54 44.79 10.91
C ASP A 72 7.89 45.08 10.24
N ARG A 73 8.12 46.33 9.80
CA ARG A 73 9.43 46.76 9.29
C ARG A 73 10.54 46.62 10.35
N ARG A 74 10.31 47.08 11.59
CA ARG A 74 11.29 46.96 12.69
C ARG A 74 11.62 45.49 12.99
N VAL A 75 10.63 44.59 12.95
CA VAL A 75 10.86 43.14 13.11
C VAL A 75 11.77 42.59 12.01
N ARG A 76 11.52 42.95 10.75
CA ARG A 76 12.39 42.54 9.62
C ARG A 76 13.80 43.08 9.74
N GLU A 77 13.95 44.35 10.11
CA GLU A 77 15.27 44.98 10.32
C GLU A 77 16.06 44.26 11.42
N LEU A 78 15.40 43.91 12.53
CA LEU A 78 16.01 43.14 13.62
C LEU A 78 16.38 41.71 13.20
N ALA A 79 15.53 41.04 12.41
CA ALA A 79 15.83 39.72 11.85
C ALA A 79 17.09 39.75 10.97
N VAL A 80 17.23 40.77 10.11
CA VAL A 80 18.41 40.97 9.26
C VAL A 80 19.65 41.30 10.10
N ALA A 81 19.52 42.16 11.11
CA ALA A 81 20.62 42.51 12.01
C ALA A 81 21.14 41.28 12.77
N ARG A 82 20.22 40.41 13.24
CA ARG A 82 20.57 39.17 13.93
C ARG A 82 21.22 38.14 13.02
N ALA A 83 20.78 38.02 11.77
CA ALA A 83 21.45 37.18 10.77
C ALA A 83 22.89 37.64 10.49
N LYS A 84 23.19 38.93 10.65
CA LYS A 84 24.53 39.52 10.54
C LYS A 84 25.33 39.49 11.86
N GLY A 85 24.76 38.96 12.95
CA GLY A 85 25.41 38.91 14.26
C GLY A 85 25.49 40.25 15.01
N LEU A 86 24.71 41.26 14.59
CA LEU A 86 24.79 42.64 15.07
C LEU A 86 23.75 43.00 16.15
N SER A 87 22.82 42.10 16.48
CA SER A 87 21.69 42.38 17.40
C SER A 87 21.71 41.48 18.64
N ASN A 88 21.35 42.06 19.80
CA ASN A 88 21.30 41.39 21.09
C ASN A 88 19.93 40.74 21.36
N GLU A 89 19.89 39.67 22.16
CA GLU A 89 18.64 38.94 22.49
C GLU A 89 17.64 39.82 23.24
N ASP A 90 18.12 40.73 24.08
CA ASP A 90 17.28 41.63 24.88
C ASP A 90 16.48 42.63 24.05
N GLU A 91 16.98 42.99 22.86
CA GLU A 91 16.28 43.90 21.93
C GLU A 91 15.07 43.21 21.30
N ALA A 92 15.21 41.92 20.96
CA ALA A 92 14.11 41.09 20.45
C ALA A 92 13.02 40.89 21.51
N ASP A 93 13.40 40.67 22.77
CA ASP A 93 12.46 40.49 23.88
C ASP A 93 11.65 41.78 24.15
N ARG A 94 12.28 42.97 24.11
CA ARG A 94 11.57 44.27 24.24
C ARG A 94 10.63 44.55 23.07
N LEU A 95 11.10 44.31 21.84
CA LEU A 95 10.28 44.52 20.64
C LEU A 95 9.07 43.57 20.64
N TYR A 96 9.21 42.36 21.19
CA TYR A 96 8.10 41.44 21.36
C TYR A 96 7.04 41.96 22.33
N GLU A 97 7.44 42.52 23.48
CA GLU A 97 6.49 43.12 24.44
C GLU A 97 5.72 44.31 23.84
N GLU A 98 6.42 45.20 23.13
CA GLU A 98 5.82 46.31 22.40
C GLU A 98 4.81 45.81 21.34
N LEU A 99 5.21 44.81 20.55
CA LEU A 99 4.35 44.22 19.54
C LEU A 99 3.11 43.58 20.16
N VAL A 100 3.24 42.87 21.28
CA VAL A 100 2.10 42.24 21.97
C VAL A 100 1.13 43.29 22.50
N GLN A 101 1.61 44.42 23.04
CA GLN A 101 0.74 45.50 23.50
C GLN A 101 -0.09 46.08 22.35
N VAL A 102 0.57 46.41 21.23
CA VAL A 102 -0.11 46.93 20.04
C VAL A 102 -1.06 45.89 19.45
N LEU A 103 -0.65 44.64 19.34
CA LEU A 103 -1.51 43.57 18.86
C LEU A 103 -2.77 43.39 19.72
N SER A 104 -2.68 43.56 21.04
CA SER A 104 -3.85 43.52 21.93
C SER A 104 -4.81 44.69 21.67
N SER A 105 -4.31 45.92 21.49
CA SER A 105 -5.19 47.07 21.21
C SER A 105 -5.94 46.90 19.88
N PHE A 106 -5.25 46.43 18.84
CA PHE A 106 -5.87 46.13 17.54
C PHE A 106 -6.93 45.02 17.62
N ARG A 107 -6.78 44.05 18.54
CA ARG A 107 -7.78 43.00 18.76
C ARG A 107 -9.02 43.54 19.48
N GLU A 108 -8.84 44.39 20.48
CA GLU A 108 -9.95 45.05 21.18
C GLU A 108 -10.75 45.94 20.21
N GLU A 109 -10.06 46.75 19.38
CA GLU A 109 -10.69 47.57 18.34
C GLU A 109 -11.42 46.71 17.29
N LEU A 110 -10.85 45.56 16.91
CA LEU A 110 -11.49 44.63 15.98
C LEU A 110 -12.75 44.00 16.60
N ASP A 111 -12.70 43.62 17.88
CA ASP A 111 -13.86 43.07 18.58
C ASP A 111 -15.02 44.07 18.63
N GLU A 112 -14.71 45.32 18.98
CA GLU A 112 -15.68 46.42 18.99
C GLU A 112 -16.25 46.65 17.59
N SER A 113 -15.40 46.70 16.57
CA SER A 113 -15.82 46.88 15.18
C SER A 113 -16.70 45.73 14.68
N LEU A 114 -16.44 44.49 15.09
CA LEU A 114 -17.24 43.32 14.74
C LEU A 114 -18.58 43.29 15.49
N GLY A 115 -18.62 43.78 16.74
CA GLY A 115 -19.85 43.93 17.51
C GLY A 115 -20.84 44.93 16.88
N GLN A 116 -20.32 45.99 16.26
CA GLN A 116 -21.12 47.01 15.57
C GLN A 116 -21.66 46.54 14.20
N ILE A 117 -21.17 45.41 13.67
CA ILE A 117 -21.65 44.83 12.41
C ILE A 117 -22.93 44.04 12.70
N GLY A 118 -24.06 44.54 12.21
CA GLY A 118 -25.39 43.94 12.40
C GLY A 118 -26.27 44.66 13.42
N GLU A 119 -25.75 45.68 14.10
CA GLU A 119 -26.60 46.67 14.77
C GLU A 119 -27.20 47.60 13.71
N ASP A 120 -28.53 47.58 13.58
CA ASP A 120 -29.29 48.51 12.72
C ASP A 120 -28.89 49.95 13.11
N GLY A 121 -28.13 50.58 12.22
CA GLY A 121 -27.20 51.62 12.60
C GLY A 121 -27.74 53.04 12.48
N GLY A 122 -28.20 53.60 13.59
CA GLY A 122 -28.35 55.05 13.81
C GLY A 122 -29.79 55.49 14.07
N ASP A 123 -29.95 56.52 14.90
CA ASP A 123 -31.24 57.22 15.05
C ASP A 123 -31.62 57.81 13.69
N ASP A 124 -32.58 57.18 13.01
CA ASP A 124 -33.17 57.72 11.79
C ASP A 124 -33.74 59.11 12.10
N TYR A 125 -33.40 60.11 11.29
CA TYR A 125 -33.97 61.43 11.44
C TYR A 125 -35.46 61.39 11.05
N ASP A 126 -36.32 62.02 11.85
CA ASP A 126 -37.74 62.16 11.54
C ASP A 126 -37.93 63.15 10.38
N ILE A 127 -37.99 62.63 9.16
CA ILE A 127 -38.19 63.38 7.91
C ILE A 127 -39.68 63.65 7.63
N ASP A 128 -40.58 62.83 8.17
CA ASP A 128 -42.01 62.87 7.84
C ASP A 128 -42.70 64.07 8.54
N GLY A 129 -42.20 64.48 9.71
CA GLY A 129 -42.70 65.65 10.42
C GLY A 129 -44.11 65.42 10.99
N PRO A 130 -44.86 66.48 11.36
CA PRO A 130 -46.15 66.32 12.02
C PRO A 130 -47.21 65.70 11.11
N ALA A 131 -47.95 64.72 11.64
CA ALA A 131 -48.94 63.91 10.91
C ALA A 131 -50.15 64.68 10.32
N VAL A 132 -50.29 65.98 10.61
CA VAL A 132 -51.41 66.83 10.17
C VAL A 132 -50.90 67.97 9.31
N THR A 133 -51.16 67.90 8.01
CA THR A 133 -50.94 68.98 7.04
C THR A 133 -52.16 69.90 6.98
N PRO A 134 -52.01 71.24 7.10
CA PRO A 134 -53.13 72.16 6.92
C PRO A 134 -53.71 72.06 5.50
N THR A 135 -55.03 72.07 5.36
CA THR A 135 -55.72 71.91 4.08
C THR A 135 -55.58 73.15 3.19
N GLY A 136 -55.22 72.97 1.91
CA GLY A 136 -55.10 74.05 0.92
C GLY A 136 -53.71 74.66 0.73
N ILE A 137 -52.65 74.02 1.23
CA ILE A 137 -51.25 74.42 1.05
C ILE A 137 -50.58 73.56 -0.03
N ASP A 138 -49.82 74.18 -0.93
CA ASP A 138 -48.96 73.49 -1.91
C ASP A 138 -47.71 72.91 -1.21
N THR A 139 -47.59 71.58 -1.15
CA THR A 139 -46.50 70.87 -0.46
C THR A 139 -45.49 70.22 -1.40
N ASP A 140 -45.62 70.37 -2.72
CA ASP A 140 -44.81 69.64 -3.71
C ASP A 140 -43.30 69.83 -3.46
N THR A 141 -42.88 71.07 -3.18
CA THR A 141 -41.47 71.41 -2.90
C THR A 141 -40.94 70.82 -1.58
N LEU A 142 -41.79 70.62 -0.58
CA LEU A 142 -41.42 69.97 0.69
C LEU A 142 -41.35 68.46 0.51
N ASP A 143 -42.25 67.88 -0.29
CA ASP A 143 -42.29 66.46 -0.57
C ASP A 143 -41.12 66.01 -1.47
N ASP A 144 -40.67 66.87 -2.39
CA ASP A 144 -39.41 66.69 -3.12
C ASP A 144 -38.21 66.67 -2.17
N LEU A 145 -38.12 67.65 -1.25
CA LEU A 145 -37.04 67.72 -0.28
C LEU A 145 -37.05 66.51 0.69
N ARG A 146 -38.23 66.06 1.12
CA ARG A 146 -38.36 64.82 1.92
C ARG A 146 -37.88 63.59 1.15
N ARG A 147 -38.20 63.47 -0.14
CA ARG A 147 -37.71 62.38 -0.99
C ARG A 147 -36.18 62.40 -1.14
N GLU A 148 -35.60 63.58 -1.37
CA GLU A 148 -34.14 63.75 -1.40
C GLU A 148 -33.50 63.35 -0.06
N LEU A 149 -34.03 63.80 1.07
CA LEU A 149 -33.50 63.49 2.39
C LEU A 149 -33.59 62.00 2.73
N ARG A 150 -34.69 61.32 2.35
CA ARG A 150 -34.79 59.86 2.51
C ARG A 150 -33.72 59.13 1.69
N ALA A 151 -33.46 59.59 0.47
CA ALA A 151 -32.41 59.02 -0.38
C ALA A 151 -31.02 59.29 0.20
N GLU A 152 -30.74 60.50 0.69
CA GLU A 152 -29.49 60.85 1.36
C GLU A 152 -29.27 60.04 2.65
N GLN A 153 -30.31 59.87 3.48
CA GLN A 153 -30.26 59.07 4.70
C GLN A 153 -30.00 57.59 4.41
N ASN A 154 -30.67 57.01 3.40
CA ASN A 154 -30.42 55.63 2.97
C ASN A 154 -29.00 55.46 2.42
N ALA A 155 -28.52 56.39 1.59
CA ALA A 155 -27.14 56.38 1.08
C ALA A 155 -26.11 56.49 2.21
N LEU A 156 -26.37 57.34 3.20
CA LEU A 156 -25.51 57.48 4.38
C LEU A 156 -25.49 56.19 5.22
N ARG A 157 -26.62 55.48 5.33
CA ARG A 157 -26.69 54.17 5.99
C ARG A 157 -25.83 53.13 5.27
N GLU A 158 -25.96 53.03 3.94
CA GLU A 158 -25.13 52.14 3.12
C GLU A 158 -23.62 52.49 3.24
N GLU A 159 -23.27 53.78 3.21
CA GLU A 159 -21.88 54.25 3.40
C GLU A 159 -21.35 53.89 4.80
N ARG A 160 -22.17 54.04 5.84
CA ARG A 160 -21.81 53.69 7.21
C ARG A 160 -21.59 52.19 7.37
N GLU A 161 -22.47 51.37 6.81
CA GLU A 161 -22.31 49.92 6.79
C GLU A 161 -21.05 49.49 6.02
N ALA A 162 -20.81 50.09 4.85
CA ALA A 162 -19.58 49.85 4.08
C ALA A 162 -18.33 50.25 4.86
N LEU A 163 -18.35 51.38 5.57
CA LEU A 163 -17.23 51.86 6.38
C LEU A 163 -16.96 50.96 7.59
N ARG A 164 -17.99 50.45 8.28
CA ARG A 164 -17.85 49.47 9.38
C ARG A 164 -17.12 48.21 8.90
N TRP A 165 -17.46 47.73 7.71
CA TRP A 165 -16.79 46.59 7.09
C TRP A 165 -15.35 46.90 6.67
N GLU A 166 -15.11 48.05 6.06
CA GLU A 166 -13.75 48.51 5.70
C GLU A 166 -12.85 48.61 6.94
N ARG A 167 -13.39 49.15 8.05
CA ARG A 167 -12.70 49.20 9.34
C ARG A 167 -12.31 47.80 9.83
N ALA A 168 -13.28 46.88 9.87
CA ALA A 168 -13.05 45.52 10.33
C ALA A 168 -12.01 44.79 9.47
N GLU A 169 -12.04 44.98 8.14
CA GLU A 169 -11.05 44.39 7.22
C GLU A 169 -9.64 44.94 7.46
N VAL A 170 -9.48 46.26 7.58
CA VAL A 170 -8.17 46.89 7.87
C VAL A 170 -7.62 46.45 9.22
N LEU A 171 -8.44 46.42 10.26
CA LEU A 171 -8.05 45.97 11.59
C LEU A 171 -7.67 44.48 11.60
N ARG A 172 -8.46 43.64 10.93
CA ARG A 172 -8.18 42.20 10.80
C ARG A 172 -6.88 41.95 10.06
N ASP A 173 -6.61 42.65 8.97
CA ASP A 173 -5.35 42.51 8.23
C ASP A 173 -4.14 42.99 9.06
N ALA A 174 -4.31 44.06 9.85
CA ALA A 174 -3.29 44.49 10.81
C ALA A 174 -3.02 43.43 11.90
N VAL A 175 -4.07 42.84 12.48
CA VAL A 175 -3.94 41.74 13.47
C VAL A 175 -3.20 40.54 12.87
N VAL A 176 -3.57 40.11 11.67
CA VAL A 176 -2.92 38.98 10.98
C VAL A 176 -1.46 39.29 10.67
N GLY A 177 -1.16 40.48 10.13
CA GLY A 177 0.20 40.92 9.81
C GLY A 177 1.11 41.06 11.03
N LEU A 178 0.60 41.64 12.11
CA LEU A 178 1.32 41.76 13.39
C LEU A 178 1.51 40.40 14.06
N ASN A 179 0.52 39.50 13.99
CA ASN A 179 0.71 38.13 14.48
C ASN A 179 1.78 37.37 13.67
N HIS A 180 1.85 37.57 12.35
CA HIS A 180 2.94 37.02 11.54
C HIS A 180 4.31 37.56 11.99
N SER A 181 4.41 38.87 12.23
CA SER A 181 5.61 39.51 12.77
C SER A 181 6.00 38.97 14.14
N ARG A 182 5.01 38.73 15.03
CA ARG A 182 5.21 38.06 16.33
C ARG A 182 5.86 36.68 16.18
N LEU A 183 5.36 35.87 15.24
CA LEU A 183 5.87 34.52 15.01
C LEU A 183 7.30 34.55 14.46
N GLN A 184 7.63 35.51 13.60
CA GLN A 184 9.02 35.70 13.13
C GLN A 184 9.96 36.04 14.30
N LEU A 185 9.53 36.91 15.23
CA LEU A 185 10.29 37.23 16.43
C LEU A 185 10.50 36.01 17.34
N MET A 186 9.56 35.06 17.41
CA MET A 186 9.67 33.89 18.30
C MET A 186 10.99 33.10 18.08
N GLY A 187 11.49 33.04 16.84
CA GLY A 187 12.77 32.40 16.52
C GLY A 187 14.02 33.19 16.99
N LEU A 188 13.86 34.49 17.24
CA LEU A 188 14.91 35.44 17.60
C LEU A 188 14.99 35.73 19.10
N LEU A 189 13.89 35.48 19.84
CA LEU A 189 13.80 35.66 21.30
C LEU A 189 14.86 34.87 22.08
N SER A 190 15.18 35.36 23.28
CA SER A 190 16.03 34.65 24.23
C SER A 190 15.45 33.29 24.62
N ARG A 191 16.31 32.30 24.92
CA ARG A 191 15.84 30.96 25.32
C ARG A 191 14.94 30.99 26.56
N ARG A 192 15.20 31.91 27.49
CA ARG A 192 14.42 32.09 28.71
C ARG A 192 13.03 32.63 28.39
N HIS A 193 12.95 33.71 27.60
CA HIS A 193 11.69 34.36 27.25
C HIS A 193 10.81 33.43 26.40
N ARG A 194 11.39 32.73 25.41
CA ARG A 194 10.68 31.74 24.59
C ARG A 194 10.07 30.60 25.42
N ARG A 195 10.83 30.03 26.37
CA ARG A 195 10.31 28.98 27.27
C ARG A 195 9.21 29.50 28.20
N ALA A 196 9.29 30.76 28.66
CA ALA A 196 8.26 31.36 29.49
C ALA A 196 6.94 31.52 28.73
N LEU A 197 7.00 31.88 27.44
CA LEU A 197 5.83 32.03 26.57
C LEU A 197 5.22 30.69 26.11
N GLN A 198 6.04 29.66 25.90
CA GLN A 198 5.57 28.33 25.48
C GLN A 198 5.15 27.44 26.67
N GLY A 199 5.60 27.76 27.89
CA GLY A 199 5.32 26.97 29.08
C GLY A 199 3.92 27.19 29.65
N LEU A 200 3.55 26.42 30.67
CA LEU A 200 2.28 26.53 31.41
C LEU A 200 2.28 27.64 32.49
N GLY A 201 3.28 28.51 32.48
CA GLY A 201 3.39 29.63 33.44
C GLY A 201 2.45 30.80 33.10
N PRO A 202 2.40 31.84 33.95
CA PRO A 202 1.51 32.99 33.74
C PRO A 202 1.68 33.67 32.37
N ALA A 203 2.93 33.80 31.90
CA ALA A 203 3.22 34.38 30.59
C ALA A 203 2.67 33.53 29.43
N GLY A 204 2.80 32.20 29.52
CA GLY A 204 2.24 31.28 28.52
C GLY A 204 0.72 31.16 28.58
N ILE A 205 0.10 31.22 29.77
CA ILE A 205 -1.37 31.31 29.92
C ILE A 205 -1.90 32.59 29.28
N GLY A 206 -1.27 33.73 29.56
CA GLY A 206 -1.63 34.99 28.91
C GLY A 206 -1.46 34.92 27.40
N GLN A 207 -0.40 34.25 26.92
CA GLN A 207 -0.19 34.05 25.50
C GLN A 207 -1.26 33.15 24.87
N ALA A 208 -1.60 32.02 25.48
CA ALA A 208 -2.63 31.10 24.99
C ALA A 208 -4.03 31.75 24.98
N ALA A 209 -4.36 32.57 25.98
CA ALA A 209 -5.62 33.33 26.01
C ALA A 209 -5.71 34.32 24.83
N ARG A 210 -4.62 35.06 24.55
CA ARG A 210 -4.50 35.95 23.39
C ARG A 210 -4.62 35.22 22.05
N GLU A 211 -4.05 34.02 21.94
CA GLU A 211 -4.16 33.20 20.73
C GLU A 211 -5.59 32.68 20.55
N LEU A 212 -6.28 32.28 21.63
CA LEU A 212 -7.67 31.84 21.59
C LEU A 212 -8.63 32.99 21.22
N GLU A 213 -8.37 34.19 21.75
CA GLU A 213 -9.11 35.40 21.41
C GLU A 213 -8.98 35.73 19.92
N GLN A 214 -7.78 35.63 19.34
CA GLN A 214 -7.61 35.80 17.90
C GLN A 214 -8.40 34.75 17.09
N ILE A 215 -8.41 33.48 17.50
CA ILE A 215 -9.22 32.44 16.85
C ILE A 215 -10.71 32.81 16.90
N ARG A 216 -11.19 33.32 18.03
CA ARG A 216 -12.58 33.79 18.18
C ARG A 216 -12.88 34.94 17.20
N LEU A 217 -12.02 35.96 17.15
CA LEU A 217 -12.19 37.12 16.28
C LEU A 217 -12.17 36.75 14.80
N GLU A 218 -11.22 35.90 14.38
CA GLU A 218 -11.19 35.37 13.01
C GLU A 218 -12.46 34.58 12.69
N ALA A 219 -12.91 33.71 13.59
CA ALA A 219 -14.14 32.95 13.38
C ALA A 219 -15.37 33.87 13.27
N GLN A 220 -15.49 34.89 14.12
CA GLN A 220 -16.59 35.85 14.10
C GLN A 220 -16.59 36.68 12.81
N PHE A 221 -15.43 37.21 12.40
CA PHE A 221 -15.27 37.93 11.13
C PHE A 221 -15.71 37.06 9.95
N HIS A 222 -15.21 35.83 9.88
CA HIS A 222 -15.56 34.92 8.79
C HIS A 222 -17.05 34.60 8.78
N ILE A 223 -17.67 34.26 9.92
CA ILE A 223 -19.11 33.99 10.04
C ILE A 223 -19.95 35.18 9.56
N LEU A 224 -19.61 36.39 10.00
CA LEU A 224 -20.31 37.61 9.61
C LEU A 224 -20.12 37.96 8.13
N SER A 225 -18.99 37.58 7.53
CA SER A 225 -18.67 37.92 6.13
C SER A 225 -19.37 37.03 5.10
N VAL A 226 -19.85 35.84 5.51
CA VAL A 226 -20.48 34.86 4.60
C VAL A 226 -21.65 35.45 3.80
N PRO A 227 -22.65 36.12 4.39
CA PRO A 227 -23.78 36.67 3.64
C PRO A 227 -23.34 37.69 2.58
N ARG A 228 -22.44 38.62 2.95
CA ARG A 228 -21.91 39.66 2.07
C ARG A 228 -21.11 39.09 0.91
N PHE A 229 -20.38 37.99 1.13
CA PHE A 229 -19.69 37.28 0.04
C PHE A 229 -20.68 36.75 -1.00
N PHE A 230 -21.78 36.13 -0.57
CA PHE A 230 -22.83 35.65 -1.48
C PHE A 230 -23.53 36.80 -2.20
N GLU A 231 -23.82 37.88 -1.49
CA GLU A 231 -24.44 39.08 -2.07
C GLU A 231 -23.56 39.73 -3.13
N LYS A 232 -22.27 39.97 -2.83
CA LYS A 232 -21.29 40.50 -3.79
C LYS A 232 -21.16 39.60 -5.02
N ARG A 233 -21.20 38.28 -4.83
CA ARG A 233 -21.14 37.31 -5.93
C ARG A 233 -22.43 37.31 -6.77
N MET A 234 -23.59 37.57 -6.16
CA MET A 234 -24.86 37.74 -6.87
C MET A 234 -24.94 39.07 -7.62
N THR A 235 -24.40 40.16 -7.07
CA THR A 235 -24.36 41.45 -7.78
C THR A 235 -23.35 41.43 -8.93
N ASP A 236 -22.16 40.84 -8.72
CA ASP A 236 -21.19 40.59 -9.79
C ASP A 236 -21.77 39.67 -10.90
N ALA A 237 -22.67 38.74 -10.54
CA ALA A 237 -23.40 37.91 -11.50
C ALA A 237 -24.23 38.71 -12.51
N GLY A 238 -24.77 39.85 -12.08
CA GLY A 238 -25.54 40.76 -12.92
C GLY A 238 -24.70 41.41 -14.02
N SER A 239 -23.38 41.50 -13.84
CA SER A 239 -22.44 42.09 -14.82
C SER A 239 -21.93 41.10 -15.87
N SER A 240 -21.83 39.79 -15.52
CA SER A 240 -21.46 38.72 -16.46
C SER A 240 -21.95 37.35 -15.97
N ALA A 241 -22.96 36.78 -16.64
CA ALA A 241 -23.54 35.48 -16.28
C ALA A 241 -22.64 34.27 -16.66
N VAL A 242 -21.71 34.46 -17.62
CA VAL A 242 -20.94 33.35 -18.23
C VAL A 242 -20.08 32.56 -17.23
N PRO A 243 -19.31 33.19 -16.30
CA PRO A 243 -18.48 32.46 -15.35
C PRO A 243 -19.30 31.62 -14.36
N ILE A 244 -20.47 32.13 -13.95
CA ILE A 244 -21.36 31.46 -12.99
C ILE A 244 -22.07 30.29 -13.64
N VAL A 245 -22.58 30.47 -14.86
CA VAL A 245 -23.18 29.38 -15.63
C VAL A 245 -22.14 28.28 -15.89
N SER A 246 -20.92 28.63 -16.27
CA SER A 246 -19.80 27.67 -16.40
C SER A 246 -19.51 26.94 -15.08
N PHE A 247 -19.46 27.65 -13.95
CA PHE A 247 -19.27 27.04 -12.64
C PHE A 247 -20.41 26.09 -12.26
N LEU A 248 -21.68 26.49 -12.46
CA LEU A 248 -22.86 25.67 -12.19
C LEU A 248 -22.89 24.42 -13.08
N ILE A 249 -22.54 24.54 -14.36
CA ILE A 249 -22.41 23.39 -15.27
C ILE A 249 -21.30 22.45 -14.78
N LYS A 250 -20.11 22.97 -14.43
CA LYS A 250 -19.01 22.17 -13.89
C LYS A 250 -19.43 21.45 -12.60
N LEU A 251 -20.11 22.15 -11.70
CA LEU A 251 -20.63 21.58 -10.44
C LEU A 251 -21.68 20.50 -10.71
N MET A 252 -22.62 20.75 -11.63
CA MET A 252 -23.64 19.79 -12.04
C MET A 252 -23.01 18.52 -12.62
N VAL A 253 -22.06 18.67 -13.56
CA VAL A 253 -21.30 17.56 -14.14
C VAL A 253 -20.54 16.80 -13.05
N LEU A 254 -19.87 17.50 -12.14
CA LEU A 254 -19.13 16.89 -11.05
C LEU A 254 -20.05 16.06 -10.13
N VAL A 255 -21.21 16.60 -9.74
CA VAL A 255 -22.20 15.90 -8.91
C VAL A 255 -22.80 14.70 -9.65
N LEU A 256 -23.10 14.83 -10.95
CA LEU A 256 -23.60 13.72 -11.77
C LEU A 256 -22.56 12.60 -11.89
N VAL A 257 -21.29 12.94 -12.17
CA VAL A 257 -20.18 11.98 -12.22
C VAL A 257 -19.98 11.31 -10.86
N PHE A 258 -20.00 12.07 -9.76
CA PHE A 258 -19.88 11.52 -8.42
C PHE A 258 -21.01 10.54 -8.08
N ARG A 259 -22.26 10.91 -8.35
CA ARG A 259 -23.43 10.04 -8.13
C ARG A 259 -23.36 8.79 -9.01
N TRP A 260 -22.92 8.94 -10.27
CA TRP A 260 -22.72 7.82 -11.19
C TRP A 260 -21.64 6.85 -10.68
N VAL A 261 -20.46 7.36 -10.31
CA VAL A 261 -19.36 6.58 -9.73
C VAL A 261 -19.82 5.87 -8.46
N ARG A 262 -20.43 6.58 -7.51
CA ARG A 262 -20.90 6.01 -6.24
C ARG A 262 -21.93 4.90 -6.43
N SER A 263 -22.82 5.03 -7.42
CA SER A 263 -23.83 4.01 -7.72
C SER A 263 -23.24 2.73 -8.32
N ARG A 264 -22.06 2.81 -8.95
CA ARG A 264 -21.44 1.71 -9.71
C ARG A 264 -20.12 1.20 -9.13
N SER A 265 -19.48 1.93 -8.23
CA SER A 265 -18.12 1.66 -7.73
C SER A 265 -18.00 0.27 -7.13
N VAL A 266 -18.92 -0.13 -6.25
CA VAL A 266 -18.94 -1.47 -5.64
C VAL A 266 -19.04 -2.56 -6.72
N GLN A 267 -19.89 -2.36 -7.73
CA GLN A 267 -20.06 -3.34 -8.81
C GLN A 267 -18.83 -3.44 -9.70
N TRP A 268 -18.20 -2.31 -10.06
CA TRP A 268 -16.98 -2.31 -10.87
C TRP A 268 -15.79 -2.89 -10.13
N ILE A 269 -15.60 -2.54 -8.87
CA ILE A 269 -14.53 -3.10 -8.03
C ILE A 269 -14.69 -4.62 -7.90
N ARG A 270 -15.93 -5.09 -7.67
CA ARG A 270 -16.22 -6.52 -7.59
C ARG A 270 -16.02 -7.24 -8.93
N LYS A 271 -16.50 -6.66 -10.05
CA LYS A 271 -16.29 -7.20 -11.40
C LYS A 271 -14.80 -7.25 -11.77
N ALA A 272 -14.05 -6.19 -11.50
CA ALA A 272 -12.61 -6.13 -11.72
C ALA A 272 -11.89 -7.19 -10.88
N ARG A 273 -12.24 -7.33 -9.60
CA ARG A 273 -11.69 -8.38 -8.74
C ARG A 273 -11.95 -9.78 -9.30
N ILE A 274 -13.18 -10.06 -9.75
CA ILE A 274 -13.55 -11.35 -10.35
C ILE A 274 -12.78 -11.59 -11.66
N HIS A 275 -12.71 -10.58 -12.52
CA HIS A 275 -11.99 -10.62 -13.79
C HIS A 275 -10.49 -10.92 -13.58
N TRP A 276 -9.82 -10.17 -12.70
CA TRP A 276 -8.40 -10.37 -12.38
C TRP A 276 -8.15 -11.65 -11.59
N SER A 277 -9.11 -12.16 -10.83
CA SER A 277 -9.00 -13.48 -10.19
C SER A 277 -9.18 -14.64 -11.15
N ALA A 278 -9.86 -14.42 -12.29
CA ALA A 278 -10.03 -15.42 -13.34
C ALA A 278 -8.84 -15.45 -14.33
N GLN A 279 -8.00 -14.42 -14.33
CA GLN A 279 -6.74 -14.41 -15.07
C GLN A 279 -5.65 -15.16 -14.28
N ARG A 280 -4.75 -15.85 -15.00
CA ARG A 280 -3.72 -16.74 -14.44
C ARG A 280 -3.01 -16.10 -13.22
N PRO A 281 -3.13 -16.68 -12.01
CA PRO A 281 -2.59 -16.12 -10.77
C PRO A 281 -1.06 -16.27 -10.61
N ASP A 282 -0.38 -16.76 -11.65
CA ASP A 282 1.03 -17.15 -11.60
C ASP A 282 2.01 -15.96 -11.64
N GLN A 283 1.53 -14.78 -12.07
CA GLN A 283 2.32 -13.55 -12.03
C GLN A 283 2.09 -12.80 -10.70
N TRP A 284 3.20 -12.47 -10.02
CA TRP A 284 3.22 -11.66 -8.80
C TRP A 284 2.38 -10.37 -8.89
N THR A 285 2.31 -9.78 -10.09
CA THR A 285 1.51 -8.60 -10.42
C THR A 285 0.00 -8.86 -10.30
N THR A 286 -0.52 -9.93 -10.90
CA THR A 286 -1.95 -10.30 -10.87
C THR A 286 -2.44 -10.50 -9.44
N ARG A 287 -1.63 -11.18 -8.60
CA ARG A 287 -1.96 -11.36 -7.18
C ARG A 287 -2.02 -10.04 -6.42
N ARG A 288 -1.11 -9.10 -6.70
CA ARG A 288 -1.16 -7.76 -6.09
C ARG A 288 -2.35 -6.93 -6.56
N ILE A 289 -2.76 -7.08 -7.82
CA ILE A 289 -3.93 -6.41 -8.38
C ILE A 289 -5.22 -6.93 -7.72
N VAL A 290 -5.36 -8.25 -7.58
CA VAL A 290 -6.48 -8.86 -6.83
C VAL A 290 -6.45 -8.41 -5.37
N ASP A 291 -5.26 -8.32 -4.76
CA ASP A 291 -5.10 -7.82 -3.40
C ASP A 291 -5.55 -6.35 -3.28
N LEU A 292 -5.18 -5.50 -4.24
CA LEU A 292 -5.54 -4.09 -4.30
C LEU A 292 -7.06 -3.90 -4.40
N PHE A 293 -7.73 -4.60 -5.32
CA PHE A 293 -9.18 -4.50 -5.47
C PHE A 293 -9.94 -4.99 -4.22
N TRP A 294 -9.41 -5.99 -3.52
CA TRP A 294 -9.95 -6.43 -2.23
C TRP A 294 -9.89 -5.36 -1.13
N TYR A 295 -8.81 -4.56 -1.11
CA TYR A 295 -8.70 -3.41 -0.20
C TYR A 295 -9.61 -2.27 -0.64
N LEU A 296 -9.65 -1.97 -1.94
CA LEU A 296 -10.46 -0.91 -2.51
C LEU A 296 -11.96 -1.12 -2.21
N GLU A 297 -12.44 -2.37 -2.30
CA GLU A 297 -13.82 -2.76 -1.97
C GLU A 297 -14.23 -2.31 -0.55
N ARG A 298 -13.32 -2.31 0.42
CA ARG A 298 -13.61 -1.95 1.83
C ARG A 298 -13.43 -0.46 2.14
N VAL A 299 -12.62 0.24 1.36
CA VAL A 299 -12.20 1.62 1.66
C VAL A 299 -12.71 2.63 0.62
N HIS A 300 -13.47 2.20 -0.39
CA HIS A 300 -13.97 3.08 -1.47
C HIS A 300 -14.77 4.29 -0.98
N VAL A 301 -15.66 4.16 0.00
CA VAL A 301 -16.54 5.26 0.43
C VAL A 301 -15.79 6.55 0.85
N PRO A 302 -14.85 6.53 1.80
CA PRO A 302 -14.07 7.73 2.14
C PRO A 302 -13.18 8.20 0.98
N LEU A 303 -12.68 7.28 0.15
CA LEU A 303 -11.85 7.62 -1.00
C LEU A 303 -12.64 8.37 -2.09
N GLU A 304 -13.88 7.97 -2.36
CA GLU A 304 -14.80 8.67 -3.26
C GLU A 304 -15.09 10.10 -2.81
N TRP A 305 -15.34 10.29 -1.51
CA TRP A 305 -15.59 11.62 -0.95
C TRP A 305 -14.34 12.50 -1.01
N LEU A 306 -13.15 11.95 -0.75
CA LEU A 306 -11.89 12.67 -0.91
C LEU A 306 -11.67 13.11 -2.36
N LEU A 307 -11.90 12.21 -3.33
CA LEU A 307 -11.79 12.54 -4.75
C LEU A 307 -12.82 13.59 -5.18
N PHE A 308 -14.05 13.51 -4.68
CA PHE A 308 -15.09 14.51 -4.95
C PHE A 308 -14.72 15.88 -4.42
N LEU A 309 -14.32 15.97 -3.14
CA LEU A 309 -13.94 17.24 -2.53
C LEU A 309 -12.67 17.82 -3.17
N TRP A 310 -11.73 16.97 -3.56
CA TRP A 310 -10.52 17.39 -4.29
C TRP A 310 -10.90 17.97 -5.66
N ALA A 311 -11.75 17.28 -6.42
CA ALA A 311 -12.24 17.77 -7.70
C ALA A 311 -13.07 19.06 -7.53
N LEU A 312 -13.86 19.18 -6.46
CA LEU A 312 -14.62 20.38 -6.13
C LEU A 312 -13.70 21.59 -5.90
N ARG A 313 -12.58 21.40 -5.18
CA ARG A 313 -11.54 22.42 -4.98
C ARG A 313 -10.93 22.89 -6.29
N GLU A 314 -10.66 21.97 -7.22
CA GLU A 314 -10.05 22.29 -8.52
C GLU A 314 -11.00 22.99 -9.50
N THR A 315 -12.33 22.95 -9.28
CA THR A 315 -13.29 23.67 -10.15
C THR A 315 -13.09 25.19 -10.15
N GLY A 316 -12.33 25.73 -9.19
CA GLY A 316 -11.91 27.13 -9.16
C GLY A 316 -12.96 28.12 -8.68
N GLY A 317 -14.24 27.71 -8.58
CA GLY A 317 -15.33 28.60 -8.17
C GLY A 317 -15.24 29.11 -6.73
N PHE A 318 -14.48 28.39 -5.88
CA PHE A 318 -14.24 28.71 -4.48
C PHE A 318 -12.82 29.24 -4.20
N LYS A 319 -12.01 29.50 -5.24
CA LYS A 319 -10.68 30.10 -5.05
C LYS A 319 -10.85 31.52 -4.49
N GLY A 320 -10.17 31.81 -3.38
CA GLY A 320 -10.26 33.09 -2.68
C GLY A 320 -11.22 33.11 -1.48
N ILE A 321 -11.93 32.02 -1.22
CA ILE A 321 -12.82 31.85 -0.05
C ILE A 321 -12.03 31.15 1.05
N ALA A 322 -11.59 31.89 2.07
CA ALA A 322 -10.83 31.32 3.18
C ALA A 322 -11.63 30.23 3.93
N GLU A 323 -12.95 30.38 3.98
CA GLU A 323 -13.89 29.45 4.60
C GLU A 323 -13.85 28.06 3.93
N PHE A 324 -13.67 28.03 2.61
CA PHE A 324 -13.56 26.78 1.86
C PHE A 324 -12.26 26.06 2.19
N ASP A 325 -11.15 26.79 2.43
CA ASP A 325 -9.89 26.19 2.85
C ASP A 325 -10.00 25.55 4.24
N TYR A 326 -10.66 26.21 5.20
CA TYR A 326 -10.93 25.63 6.52
C TYR A 326 -11.85 24.39 6.45
N ALA A 327 -12.95 24.48 5.71
CA ALA A 327 -13.87 23.35 5.53
C ALA A 327 -13.19 22.16 4.85
N TRP A 328 -12.32 22.42 3.86
CA TRP A 328 -11.52 21.40 3.19
C TRP A 328 -10.58 20.67 4.17
N ILE A 329 -9.88 21.39 5.04
CA ILE A 329 -8.98 20.80 6.04
C ILE A 329 -9.75 19.88 6.98
N VAL A 330 -10.88 20.36 7.52
CA VAL A 330 -11.75 19.57 8.41
C VAL A 330 -12.21 18.29 7.70
N ALA A 331 -12.71 18.41 6.47
CA ALA A 331 -13.16 17.26 5.70
C ALA A 331 -12.03 16.28 5.38
N LEU A 332 -10.85 16.79 5.01
CA LEU A 332 -9.65 16.01 4.72
C LEU A 332 -9.24 15.16 5.92
N TRP A 333 -9.13 15.76 7.12
CA TRP A 333 -8.74 15.05 8.34
C TRP A 333 -9.75 13.97 8.73
N ILE A 334 -11.05 14.26 8.68
CA ILE A 334 -12.11 13.30 9.01
C ILE A 334 -12.12 12.12 8.03
N LEU A 335 -12.05 12.40 6.72
CA LEU A 335 -12.12 11.37 5.68
C LEU A 335 -10.83 10.55 5.59
N ALA A 336 -9.66 11.19 5.66
CA ALA A 336 -8.37 10.50 5.67
C ALA A 336 -8.20 9.64 6.93
N GLY A 337 -8.61 10.14 8.10
CA GLY A 337 -8.65 9.35 9.32
C GLY A 337 -9.55 8.12 9.20
N THR A 338 -10.75 8.29 8.64
CA THR A 338 -11.68 7.18 8.39
C THR A 338 -11.11 6.16 7.39
N LEU A 339 -10.44 6.64 6.32
CA LEU A 339 -9.74 5.83 5.33
C LEU A 339 -8.68 4.95 6.00
N VAL A 340 -7.81 5.55 6.83
CA VAL A 340 -6.72 4.85 7.54
C VAL A 340 -7.28 3.82 8.51
N VAL A 341 -8.29 4.17 9.33
CA VAL A 341 -8.92 3.24 10.28
C VAL A 341 -9.53 2.03 9.55
N ARG A 342 -10.28 2.27 8.46
CA ARG A 342 -10.87 1.18 7.65
C ARG A 342 -9.80 0.32 6.97
N PHE A 343 -8.73 0.93 6.47
CA PHE A 343 -7.62 0.23 5.86
C PHE A 343 -6.89 -0.68 6.86
N LEU A 344 -6.54 -0.16 8.04
CA LEU A 344 -5.91 -0.93 9.12
C LEU A 344 -6.80 -2.06 9.63
N HIS A 345 -8.10 -1.84 9.74
CA HIS A 345 -9.05 -2.90 10.09
C HIS A 345 -9.10 -3.99 9.01
N ALA A 346 -9.13 -3.60 7.73
CA ALA A 346 -9.13 -4.52 6.60
C ALA A 346 -7.84 -5.37 6.54
N THR A 347 -6.67 -4.77 6.73
CA THR A 347 -5.39 -5.51 6.73
C THR A 347 -5.32 -6.52 7.86
N ALA A 348 -5.81 -6.16 9.06
CA ALA A 348 -5.88 -7.07 10.20
C ALA A 348 -6.93 -8.18 10.06
N GLY A 349 -8.03 -7.93 9.32
CA GLY A 349 -9.09 -8.91 9.06
C GLY A 349 -8.75 -9.94 7.97
N ARG A 350 -7.89 -9.59 7.00
CA ARG A 350 -7.53 -10.49 5.88
C ARG A 350 -6.71 -11.70 6.30
N ARG A 351 -5.89 -11.57 7.34
CA ARG A 351 -4.75 -12.46 7.60
C ARG A 351 -4.94 -13.38 8.80
N ILE A 352 -5.98 -13.17 9.59
CA ILE A 352 -6.25 -13.93 10.80
C ILE A 352 -7.72 -14.31 10.78
N GLN A 353 -8.03 -15.60 10.86
CA GLN A 353 -9.38 -16.07 11.20
C GLN A 353 -9.61 -15.67 12.66
N VAL A 354 -10.23 -14.49 12.84
CA VAL A 354 -10.47 -13.90 14.15
C VAL A 354 -11.95 -14.06 14.46
N SER A 355 -12.27 -14.44 15.70
CA SER A 355 -13.66 -14.44 16.16
C SER A 355 -14.30 -13.07 15.98
N THR A 356 -15.61 -13.03 15.73
CA THR A 356 -16.38 -11.80 15.52
C THR A 356 -16.14 -10.78 16.64
N GLU A 357 -16.14 -11.22 17.90
CA GLU A 357 -15.88 -10.38 19.08
C GLU A 357 -14.49 -9.70 19.06
N GLN A 358 -13.44 -10.41 18.64
CA GLN A 358 -12.09 -9.84 18.56
C GLN A 358 -11.95 -8.87 17.37
N SER A 359 -12.75 -9.03 16.31
CA SER A 359 -12.77 -8.06 15.21
C SER A 359 -13.39 -6.73 15.63
N GLU A 360 -14.44 -6.78 16.45
CA GLU A 360 -15.14 -5.60 16.95
C GLU A 360 -14.30 -4.82 17.97
N LEU A 361 -13.66 -5.52 18.92
CA LEU A 361 -12.72 -4.90 19.86
C LEU A 361 -11.57 -4.19 19.14
N ARG A 362 -10.99 -4.82 18.10
CA ARG A 362 -9.96 -4.20 17.26
C ARG A 362 -10.46 -2.94 16.58
N TYR A 363 -11.64 -2.98 15.96
CA TYR A 363 -12.22 -1.82 15.29
C TYR A 363 -12.47 -0.68 16.27
N ARG A 364 -13.01 -0.98 17.46
CA ARG A 364 -13.25 0.01 18.52
C ARG A 364 -11.96 0.67 18.99
N SER A 365 -10.90 -0.11 19.21
CA SER A 365 -9.55 0.40 19.56
C SER A 365 -8.96 1.27 18.45
N LEU A 366 -8.99 0.80 17.20
CA LEU A 366 -8.49 1.54 16.04
C LEU A 366 -9.25 2.86 15.83
N ARG A 367 -10.58 2.84 15.99
CA ARG A 367 -11.42 4.03 15.88
C ARG A 367 -11.10 5.04 16.96
N LEU A 368 -10.93 4.62 18.21
CA LEU A 368 -10.59 5.53 19.31
C LEU A 368 -9.25 6.23 19.05
N VAL A 369 -8.19 5.45 18.79
CA VAL A 369 -6.85 6.00 18.50
C VAL A 369 -6.89 6.89 17.26
N GLY A 370 -7.53 6.43 16.20
CA GLY A 370 -7.68 7.20 14.96
C GLY A 370 -8.42 8.52 15.17
N MET A 371 -9.53 8.53 15.92
CA MET A 371 -10.27 9.74 16.23
C MET A 371 -9.47 10.72 17.09
N THR A 372 -8.70 10.24 18.07
CA THR A 372 -7.81 11.11 18.87
C THR A 372 -6.73 11.74 18.01
N VAL A 373 -6.06 10.96 17.14
CA VAL A 373 -5.04 11.49 16.22
C VAL A 373 -5.64 12.49 15.22
N VAL A 374 -6.83 12.21 14.69
CA VAL A 374 -7.55 13.12 13.80
C VAL A 374 -7.92 14.41 14.52
N ALA A 375 -8.45 14.35 15.74
CA ALA A 375 -8.84 15.54 16.50
C ALA A 375 -7.63 16.42 16.82
N VAL A 376 -6.52 15.83 17.26
CA VAL A 376 -5.28 16.56 17.56
C VAL A 376 -4.64 17.12 16.30
N GLY A 377 -4.52 16.31 15.24
CA GLY A 377 -3.95 16.75 13.97
C GLY A 377 -4.77 17.87 13.32
N LEU A 378 -6.11 17.76 13.35
CA LEU A 378 -7.02 18.80 12.88
C LEU A 378 -6.85 20.09 13.67
N PHE A 379 -6.78 20.02 15.01
CA PHE A 379 -6.57 21.19 15.84
C PHE A 379 -5.23 21.86 15.53
N LEU A 380 -4.14 21.08 15.41
CA LEU A 380 -2.81 21.62 15.15
C LEU A 380 -2.72 22.28 13.77
N ASP A 381 -3.30 21.69 12.72
CA ASP A 381 -3.33 22.27 11.37
C ASP A 381 -4.19 23.54 11.33
N LEU A 382 -5.32 23.55 12.05
CA LEU A 382 -6.16 24.73 12.16
C LEU A 382 -5.45 25.86 12.93
N ALA A 383 -4.82 25.55 14.07
CA ALA A 383 -4.06 26.50 14.88
C ALA A 383 -2.84 27.05 14.14
N GLU A 384 -2.10 26.22 13.39
CA GLU A 384 -0.97 26.64 12.57
C GLU A 384 -1.38 27.65 11.50
N ARG A 385 -2.57 27.53 10.93
CA ARG A 385 -3.07 28.42 9.88
C ARG A 385 -3.65 29.72 10.39
N THR A 386 -4.31 29.71 11.54
CA THR A 386 -4.94 30.89 12.15
C THR A 386 -3.90 31.72 12.92
N VAL A 387 -3.27 31.10 13.92
CA VAL A 387 -2.40 31.81 14.87
C VAL A 387 -0.93 31.44 14.74
N GLY A 388 -0.60 30.37 14.00
CA GLY A 388 0.76 29.87 13.82
C GLY A 388 1.23 28.92 14.91
N LYS A 389 2.53 28.59 14.89
CA LYS A 389 3.18 27.71 15.88
C LYS A 389 3.49 28.47 17.18
N GLY A 390 2.41 28.83 17.88
CA GLY A 390 2.42 29.58 19.14
C GLY A 390 2.37 28.71 20.40
N ALA A 391 1.84 29.28 21.48
CA ALA A 391 1.68 28.58 22.76
C ALA A 391 0.64 27.47 22.69
N LEU A 392 -0.53 27.72 22.05
CA LEU A 392 -1.60 26.72 21.92
C LEU A 392 -1.14 25.48 21.15
N TYR A 393 -0.32 25.66 20.11
CA TYR A 393 0.24 24.56 19.32
C TYR A 393 1.10 23.64 20.20
N GLU A 394 2.04 24.20 20.94
CA GLU A 394 2.94 23.44 21.84
C GLU A 394 2.17 22.80 23.02
N TRP A 395 1.16 23.50 23.54
CA TRP A 395 0.31 22.98 24.60
C TRP A 395 -0.51 21.79 24.15
N VAL A 396 -1.11 21.83 22.96
CA VAL A 396 -1.85 20.68 22.43
C VAL A 396 -0.93 19.51 22.12
N LEU A 397 0.28 19.77 21.62
CA LEU A 397 1.28 18.72 21.42
C LEU A 397 1.69 18.06 22.76
N THR A 398 1.88 18.85 23.81
CA THR A 398 2.16 18.35 25.17
C THR A 398 0.97 17.60 25.76
N LEU A 399 -0.24 18.16 25.63
CA LEU A 399 -1.49 17.56 26.10
C LEU A 399 -1.77 16.22 25.39
N PHE A 400 -1.43 16.10 24.12
CA PHE A 400 -1.56 14.84 23.38
C PHE A 400 -0.70 13.73 23.99
N TRP A 401 0.55 14.02 24.35
CA TRP A 401 1.41 13.05 25.04
C TRP A 401 0.87 12.68 26.42
N VAL A 402 0.30 13.65 27.15
CA VAL A 402 -0.37 13.38 28.44
C VAL A 402 -1.63 12.54 28.23
N LEU A 403 -2.45 12.84 27.22
CA LEU A 403 -3.68 12.12 26.85
C LEU A 403 -3.39 10.70 26.34
N ALA A 404 -2.19 10.44 25.81
CA ALA A 404 -1.76 9.11 25.43
C ALA A 404 -1.75 8.15 26.63
N ILE A 405 -1.49 8.63 27.85
CA ILE A 405 -1.50 7.81 29.07
C ILE A 405 -2.91 7.24 29.33
N PRO A 406 -3.97 8.03 29.58
CA PRO A 406 -5.32 7.50 29.80
C PRO A 406 -5.85 6.73 28.58
N LEU A 407 -5.44 7.09 27.35
CA LEU A 407 -5.78 6.34 26.14
C LEU A 407 -5.20 4.91 26.18
N VAL A 408 -3.92 4.76 26.51
CA VAL A 408 -3.29 3.45 26.70
C VAL A 408 -3.93 2.72 27.88
N LEU A 409 -4.27 3.42 28.96
CA LEU A 409 -4.92 2.81 30.12
C LEU A 409 -6.27 2.17 29.73
N LEU A 410 -7.06 2.91 28.96
CA LEU A 410 -8.36 2.48 28.46
C LEU A 410 -8.23 1.35 27.42
N LEU A 411 -7.25 1.40 26.53
CA LEU A 411 -6.99 0.30 25.59
C LEU A 411 -6.61 -0.99 26.32
N VAL A 412 -5.72 -0.92 27.31
CA VAL A 412 -5.35 -2.10 28.11
C VAL A 412 -6.57 -2.62 28.88
N SER A 413 -7.46 -1.74 29.39
CA SER A 413 -8.66 -2.20 30.10
C SER A 413 -9.62 -2.99 29.17
N TRP A 414 -9.78 -2.56 27.91
CA TRP A 414 -10.55 -3.30 26.90
C TRP A 414 -9.93 -4.64 26.53
N TRP A 415 -8.60 -4.73 26.51
CA TRP A 415 -7.86 -5.93 26.11
C TRP A 415 -7.49 -6.85 27.28
N LYS A 416 -7.64 -6.40 28.53
CA LYS A 416 -7.19 -7.08 29.77
C LYS A 416 -7.63 -8.55 29.82
N THR A 417 -8.92 -8.82 29.62
CA THR A 417 -9.46 -10.18 29.67
C THR A 417 -8.79 -11.10 28.64
N ARG A 418 -8.60 -10.61 27.41
CA ARG A 418 -7.98 -11.38 26.33
C ARG A 418 -6.48 -11.57 26.50
N ILE A 419 -5.79 -10.58 27.06
CA ILE A 419 -4.37 -10.70 27.40
C ILE A 419 -4.20 -11.80 28.46
N PHE A 420 -5.07 -11.87 29.46
CA PHE A 420 -5.02 -12.93 30.46
C PHE A 420 -5.45 -14.29 29.93
N GLU A 421 -6.44 -14.38 29.04
CA GLU A 421 -6.78 -15.64 28.35
C GLU A 421 -5.55 -16.18 27.60
N ARG A 422 -4.86 -15.34 26.82
CA ARG A 422 -3.65 -15.73 26.09
C ARG A 422 -2.47 -16.01 27.02
N ALA A 423 -2.34 -15.28 28.14
CA ALA A 423 -1.30 -15.54 29.14
C ALA A 423 -1.56 -16.87 29.89
N ARG A 424 -2.82 -17.23 30.16
CA ARG A 424 -3.19 -18.51 30.79
C ARG A 424 -2.88 -19.71 29.91
N GLN A 425 -2.92 -19.54 28.58
CA GLN A 425 -2.51 -20.56 27.61
C GLN A 425 -0.99 -20.74 27.51
N ARG A 426 -0.18 -19.91 28.20
CA ARG A 426 1.30 -19.88 28.10
C ARG A 426 1.98 -19.89 29.46
N LYS A 427 1.35 -20.54 30.44
CA LYS A 427 1.79 -20.51 31.85
C LYS A 427 3.17 -21.15 32.09
N GLY A 428 3.73 -21.94 31.17
CA GLY A 428 5.05 -22.54 31.36
C GLY A 428 6.20 -21.54 31.29
N GLN A 429 6.00 -20.36 30.68
CA GLN A 429 7.02 -19.31 30.65
C GLN A 429 7.00 -18.50 31.94
N PRO A 430 8.17 -18.24 32.58
CA PRO A 430 8.24 -17.53 33.86
C PRO A 430 7.61 -16.13 33.81
N PHE A 431 7.71 -15.45 32.66
CA PHE A 431 7.07 -14.16 32.44
C PHE A 431 5.54 -14.23 32.44
N PHE A 432 4.94 -15.15 31.68
CA PHE A 432 3.48 -15.28 31.61
C PHE A 432 2.88 -15.87 32.89
N ALA A 433 3.64 -16.72 33.62
CA ALA A 433 3.28 -17.17 34.96
C ALA A 433 3.15 -15.97 35.93
N TRP A 434 4.11 -15.03 35.90
CA TRP A 434 4.04 -13.78 36.66
C TRP A 434 2.83 -12.93 36.26
N VAL A 435 2.57 -12.78 34.95
CA VAL A 435 1.41 -12.03 34.42
C VAL A 435 0.08 -12.60 34.93
N VAL A 436 -0.08 -13.94 34.94
CA VAL A 436 -1.31 -14.58 35.40
C VAL A 436 -1.44 -14.54 36.92
N ARG A 437 -0.34 -14.71 37.66
CA ARG A 437 -0.32 -14.61 39.13
C ARG A 437 -0.78 -13.24 39.60
N ASN A 438 -0.40 -12.19 38.88
CA ASN A 438 -0.74 -10.82 39.22
C ASN A 438 -2.04 -10.34 38.55
N SER A 439 -2.98 -11.23 38.21
CA SER A 439 -4.17 -10.88 37.41
C SER A 439 -5.24 -10.02 38.12
N GLN A 440 -5.16 -9.86 39.44
CA GLN A 440 -6.14 -9.12 40.25
C GLN A 440 -5.61 -7.76 40.74
N GLY A 441 -6.53 -6.84 41.05
CA GLY A 441 -6.23 -5.51 41.57
C GLY A 441 -5.51 -4.58 40.59
N TRP A 442 -4.81 -3.57 41.12
CA TRP A 442 -3.99 -2.61 40.36
C TRP A 442 -2.78 -3.30 39.69
N MET A 443 -2.24 -4.34 40.32
CA MET A 443 -1.17 -5.18 39.77
C MET A 443 -1.60 -5.86 38.47
N GLY A 444 -2.89 -6.22 38.35
CA GLY A 444 -3.48 -6.77 37.13
C GLY A 444 -3.46 -5.81 35.94
N PHE A 445 -3.40 -4.51 36.19
CA PHE A 445 -3.25 -3.54 35.12
C PHE A 445 -1.82 -3.53 34.56
N LEU A 446 -0.82 -3.51 35.44
CA LEU A 446 0.60 -3.57 35.06
C LEU A 446 0.94 -4.91 34.39
N ALA A 447 0.42 -6.01 34.92
CA ALA A 447 0.58 -7.34 34.35
C ALA A 447 -0.04 -7.45 32.94
N ALA A 448 -1.25 -6.92 32.75
CA ALA A 448 -1.89 -6.87 31.44
C ALA A 448 -1.12 -5.97 30.46
N THR A 449 -0.57 -4.84 30.93
CA THR A 449 0.23 -3.94 30.09
C THR A 449 1.52 -4.61 29.63
N ALA A 450 2.29 -5.20 30.54
CA ALA A 450 3.52 -5.92 30.23
C ALA A 450 3.25 -7.14 29.32
N GLY A 451 2.23 -7.93 29.63
CA GLY A 451 1.79 -9.05 28.80
C GLY A 451 1.32 -8.61 27.41
N GLY A 452 0.58 -7.50 27.33
CA GLY A 452 0.12 -6.90 26.08
C GLY A 452 1.27 -6.42 25.20
N ILE A 453 2.23 -5.69 25.77
CA ILE A 453 3.45 -5.23 25.07
C ILE A 453 4.23 -6.43 24.55
N TYR A 454 4.48 -7.44 25.39
CA TYR A 454 5.20 -8.64 24.97
C TYR A 454 4.49 -9.35 23.82
N LEU A 455 3.17 -9.56 23.92
CA LEU A 455 2.37 -10.18 22.85
C LEU A 455 2.39 -9.34 21.56
N ALA A 456 2.36 -8.01 21.66
CA ALA A 456 2.43 -7.11 20.52
C ALA A 456 3.81 -7.17 19.84
N VAL A 457 4.91 -7.12 20.61
CA VAL A 457 6.28 -7.24 20.10
C VAL A 457 6.48 -8.61 19.44
N GLN A 458 6.05 -9.68 20.08
CA GLN A 458 6.15 -11.03 19.52
C GLN A 458 5.34 -11.16 18.23
N SER A 459 4.12 -10.63 18.19
CA SER A 459 3.28 -10.66 16.98
C SER A 459 3.89 -9.83 15.85
N THR A 460 4.48 -8.67 16.19
CA THR A 460 5.17 -7.79 15.22
C THR A 460 6.44 -8.46 14.68
N TYR A 461 7.22 -9.11 15.53
CA TYR A 461 8.39 -9.89 15.14
C TYR A 461 8.01 -11.02 14.16
N HIS A 462 6.99 -11.82 14.50
CA HIS A 462 6.50 -12.87 13.61
C HIS A 462 5.93 -12.31 12.30
N PHE A 463 5.28 -11.14 12.36
CA PHE A 463 4.78 -10.46 11.17
C PHE A 463 5.91 -10.04 10.24
N ILE A 464 6.94 -9.37 10.77
CA ILE A 464 8.10 -8.90 10.00
C ILE A 464 8.87 -10.11 9.46
N PHE A 465 9.10 -11.13 10.28
CA PHE A 465 9.82 -12.34 9.89
C PHE A 465 9.10 -13.13 8.79
N ARG A 466 7.77 -13.29 8.89
CA ARG A 466 6.97 -13.96 7.85
C ARG A 466 6.87 -13.15 6.57
N TYR A 467 6.80 -11.81 6.67
CA TYR A 467 6.81 -10.94 5.49
C TYR A 467 8.17 -10.97 4.80
N ALA A 468 9.25 -10.92 5.58
CA ALA A 468 10.61 -11.07 5.10
C ALA A 468 10.78 -12.42 4.40
N SER A 469 10.29 -13.54 4.96
CA SER A 469 10.46 -14.89 4.38
C SER A 469 9.72 -15.14 3.07
N GLN A 470 8.79 -14.26 2.66
CA GLN A 470 8.06 -14.39 1.38
C GLN A 470 8.80 -13.74 0.20
N ILE A 471 9.79 -12.89 0.46
CA ILE A 471 10.62 -12.23 -0.55
C ILE A 471 11.65 -13.26 -1.06
N ALA A 472 11.69 -13.53 -2.37
CA ALA A 472 12.53 -14.58 -2.96
C ALA A 472 14.03 -14.48 -2.57
N PHE A 473 14.53 -13.27 -2.32
CA PHE A 473 15.91 -13.00 -1.90
C PHE A 473 16.26 -13.49 -0.48
N THR A 474 15.30 -13.50 0.46
CA THR A 474 15.53 -13.94 1.84
C THR A 474 15.38 -15.45 2.03
N ARG A 475 14.75 -16.17 1.08
CA ARG A 475 14.57 -17.63 1.14
C ARG A 475 15.92 -18.34 1.26
N ARG A 476 16.89 -17.97 0.42
CA ARG A 476 18.25 -18.53 0.42
C ARG A 476 19.00 -18.21 1.72
N THR A 477 18.85 -17.00 2.26
CA THR A 477 19.54 -16.58 3.49
C THR A 477 18.95 -17.23 4.73
N VAL A 478 17.62 -17.38 4.79
CA VAL A 478 16.93 -18.03 5.91
C VAL A 478 17.20 -19.54 5.90
N ALA A 479 17.14 -20.20 4.74
CA ALA A 479 17.51 -21.61 4.62
C ALA A 479 18.99 -21.85 4.97
N TYR A 480 19.89 -20.96 4.53
CA TYR A 480 21.32 -21.01 4.89
C TYR A 480 21.54 -20.81 6.41
N LEU A 481 20.83 -19.89 7.05
CA LEU A 481 20.93 -19.66 8.50
C LEU A 481 20.32 -20.81 9.30
N LEU A 482 19.16 -21.33 8.89
CA LEU A 482 18.52 -22.52 9.49
C LEU A 482 19.44 -23.74 9.37
N ARG A 483 20.05 -23.93 8.19
CA ARG A 483 21.03 -24.98 7.94
C ARG A 483 22.28 -24.83 8.81
N ARG A 484 22.88 -23.63 8.84
CA ARG A 484 24.07 -23.35 9.65
C ARG A 484 23.79 -23.50 11.15
N GLN A 485 22.58 -23.22 11.60
CA GLN A 485 22.15 -23.48 12.97
C GLN A 485 21.96 -24.97 13.23
N ALA A 486 21.34 -25.72 12.30
CA ALA A 486 21.18 -27.16 12.43
C ALA A 486 22.52 -27.92 12.41
N GLU A 487 23.46 -27.54 11.54
CA GLU A 487 24.83 -28.08 11.51
C GLU A 487 25.59 -27.79 12.82
N LYS A 488 25.42 -26.59 13.40
CA LYS A 488 26.00 -26.24 14.71
C LYS A 488 25.34 -27.00 15.87
N SER A 489 24.04 -27.22 15.82
CA SER A 489 23.30 -27.97 16.83
C SER A 489 23.67 -29.46 16.79
N ALA A 490 23.77 -30.06 15.60
CA ALA A 490 24.25 -31.43 15.40
C ALA A 490 25.69 -31.64 15.91
N ALA A 491 26.56 -30.64 15.80
CA ALA A 491 27.92 -30.70 16.33
C ALA A 491 28.01 -30.55 17.87
N SER A 492 26.93 -30.09 18.53
CA SER A 492 26.90 -29.77 19.97
C SER A 492 26.15 -30.78 20.83
N VAL A 493 25.43 -31.73 20.22
CA VAL A 493 24.69 -32.78 20.94
C VAL A 493 25.60 -34.00 21.10
N HIS A 494 25.79 -34.45 22.34
CA HIS A 494 26.46 -35.73 22.63
C HIS A 494 25.76 -36.86 21.87
N PRO A 495 26.50 -37.77 21.20
CA PRO A 495 25.89 -38.83 20.43
C PRO A 495 25.17 -39.81 21.36
N MET A 496 23.83 -39.77 21.38
CA MET A 496 23.14 -41.05 21.27
C MET A 496 23.60 -41.61 19.92
N GLY A 497 24.05 -42.88 19.91
CA GLY A 497 24.94 -43.43 18.87
C GLY A 497 24.54 -43.10 17.43
N ALA A 498 25.52 -43.08 16.52
CA ALA A 498 25.24 -42.85 15.10
C ALA A 498 24.12 -43.77 14.63
N LEU A 499 23.01 -43.18 14.15
CA LEU A 499 21.88 -43.92 13.59
C LEU A 499 22.40 -44.89 12.53
N VAL A 500 21.96 -46.14 12.60
CA VAL A 500 22.27 -47.11 11.55
C VAL A 500 21.38 -46.74 10.35
N PRO A 501 21.96 -46.52 9.16
CA PRO A 501 21.16 -46.23 7.98
C PRO A 501 20.20 -47.39 7.68
N LEU A 502 19.04 -47.08 7.09
CA LEU A 502 18.09 -48.09 6.63
C LEU A 502 18.75 -49.09 5.66
N SER A 503 18.25 -50.32 5.63
CA SER A 503 18.66 -51.32 4.64
C SER A 503 18.43 -50.81 3.22
N ASP A 504 19.30 -51.22 2.29
CA ASP A 504 19.25 -50.75 0.91
C ASP A 504 17.91 -51.12 0.23
N ASP A 505 17.33 -52.29 0.55
CA ASP A 505 16.02 -52.72 0.07
C ASP A 505 14.89 -51.72 0.42
N LEU A 506 14.86 -51.21 1.66
CA LEU A 506 13.86 -50.23 2.10
C LEU A 506 14.08 -48.87 1.46
N ARG A 507 15.34 -48.51 1.20
CA ARG A 507 15.69 -47.25 0.53
C ARG A 507 15.28 -47.27 -0.93
N GLU A 508 15.45 -48.41 -1.61
CA GLU A 508 14.96 -48.62 -2.96
C GLU A 508 13.43 -48.56 -3.02
N GLU A 509 12.71 -49.12 -2.05
CA GLU A 509 11.24 -49.06 -2.02
C GLU A 509 10.72 -47.61 -1.81
N LEU A 510 11.42 -46.82 -0.98
CA LEU A 510 11.11 -45.40 -0.76
C LEU A 510 11.39 -44.53 -1.99
N CYS A 511 12.50 -44.79 -2.70
CA CYS A 511 12.95 -43.99 -3.85
C CYS A 511 12.45 -44.52 -5.21
N GLY A 512 11.87 -45.72 -5.23
CA GLY A 512 11.45 -46.41 -6.45
C GLY A 512 10.33 -45.71 -7.22
N PRO A 513 10.04 -46.17 -8.45
CA PRO A 513 9.05 -45.55 -9.33
C PRO A 513 7.65 -45.48 -8.68
N VAL A 514 6.92 -44.40 -8.98
CA VAL A 514 5.56 -44.17 -8.45
C VAL A 514 4.60 -45.17 -9.08
N ALA A 515 3.90 -45.95 -8.25
CA ALA A 515 2.92 -46.91 -8.72
C ALA A 515 1.71 -46.21 -9.39
N PRO A 516 1.03 -46.83 -10.36
CA PRO A 516 -0.10 -46.22 -11.08
C PRO A 516 -1.19 -45.63 -10.16
N ALA A 517 -1.53 -46.33 -9.08
CA ALA A 517 -2.54 -45.88 -8.12
C ALA A 517 -2.17 -44.58 -7.37
N GLU A 518 -0.89 -44.23 -7.27
CA GLU A 518 -0.39 -43.06 -6.52
C GLU A 518 -0.30 -41.80 -7.41
N ARG A 519 -0.33 -41.95 -8.74
CA ARG A 519 -0.11 -40.85 -9.70
C ARG A 519 -1.18 -39.75 -9.58
N ALA A 520 -2.44 -40.14 -9.34
CA ALA A 520 -3.60 -39.25 -9.25
C ALA A 520 -3.60 -38.25 -8.07
N GLU A 521 -2.81 -38.53 -7.03
CA GLU A 521 -2.63 -37.64 -5.85
C GLU A 521 -1.40 -36.74 -5.99
N VAL A 522 -0.48 -37.11 -6.88
CA VAL A 522 0.91 -36.63 -6.98
C VAL A 522 1.02 -35.61 -8.13
N VAL A 523 0.27 -35.79 -9.22
CA VAL A 523 0.40 -34.94 -10.42
C VAL A 523 -0.43 -33.64 -10.35
N PRO A 524 0.14 -32.49 -10.79
CA PRO A 524 -0.60 -31.25 -10.93
C PRO A 524 -1.83 -31.37 -11.85
N ARG A 525 -3.02 -31.23 -11.27
CA ARG A 525 -4.30 -31.51 -11.93
C ARG A 525 -4.68 -30.49 -13.00
N GLU A 526 -4.21 -29.24 -12.89
CA GLU A 526 -4.55 -28.18 -13.84
C GLU A 526 -3.80 -28.37 -15.17
N GLU A 527 -2.49 -28.65 -15.09
CA GLU A 527 -1.62 -28.92 -16.24
C GLU A 527 -2.06 -30.20 -16.97
N LEU A 528 -2.37 -31.26 -16.21
CA LEU A 528 -2.91 -32.51 -16.75
C LEU A 528 -4.21 -32.28 -17.51
N ARG A 529 -5.17 -31.57 -16.89
CA ARG A 529 -6.46 -31.25 -17.51
C ARG A 529 -6.28 -30.45 -18.80
N GLY A 530 -5.36 -29.48 -18.81
CA GLY A 530 -5.08 -28.68 -20.00
C GLY A 530 -4.47 -29.47 -21.15
N VAL A 531 -3.67 -30.52 -20.89
CA VAL A 531 -3.18 -31.42 -21.94
C VAL A 531 -4.31 -32.33 -22.44
N VAL A 532 -5.05 -32.98 -21.54
CA VAL A 532 -6.14 -33.90 -21.90
C VAL A 532 -7.26 -33.18 -22.65
N GLU A 533 -7.64 -31.96 -22.27
CA GLU A 533 -8.63 -31.16 -22.99
C GLU A 533 -8.18 -30.83 -24.42
N ARG A 534 -6.89 -30.59 -24.63
CA ARG A 534 -6.31 -30.36 -25.96
C ARG A 534 -6.27 -31.63 -26.81
N LEU A 535 -5.96 -32.77 -26.19
CA LEU A 535 -6.02 -34.08 -26.83
C LEU A 535 -7.44 -34.48 -27.25
N ARG A 536 -8.49 -33.85 -26.71
CA ARG A 536 -9.89 -34.08 -27.15
C ARG A 536 -10.27 -33.33 -28.42
N ASP A 537 -9.44 -32.42 -28.93
CA ASP A 537 -9.74 -31.70 -30.18
C ASP A 537 -9.71 -32.64 -31.39
N THR A 538 -10.53 -32.36 -32.39
CA THR A 538 -10.69 -33.19 -33.62
C THR A 538 -9.46 -33.19 -34.52
N LYS A 539 -8.50 -32.27 -34.27
CA LYS A 539 -7.25 -32.19 -35.01
C LYS A 539 -6.10 -32.75 -34.18
N GLY A 540 -5.19 -33.46 -34.85
CA GLY A 540 -3.90 -33.86 -34.31
C GLY A 540 -3.13 -32.66 -33.77
N THR A 541 -2.61 -32.78 -32.56
CA THR A 541 -1.82 -31.72 -31.90
C THR A 541 -0.44 -32.22 -31.54
N LEU A 542 0.56 -31.34 -31.60
CA LEU A 542 1.92 -31.63 -31.12
C LEU A 542 2.16 -30.90 -29.78
N THR A 543 2.30 -31.67 -28.70
CA THR A 543 2.49 -31.17 -27.34
C THR A 543 3.86 -31.55 -26.77
N ALA A 544 4.61 -30.55 -26.31
CA ALA A 544 5.84 -30.76 -25.53
C ALA A 544 5.58 -30.60 -24.03
N ILE A 545 6.02 -31.57 -23.23
CA ILE A 545 6.06 -31.50 -21.77
C ILE A 545 7.53 -31.28 -21.37
N VAL A 546 7.82 -30.16 -20.73
CA VAL A 546 9.19 -29.73 -20.42
C VAL A 546 9.39 -29.69 -18.92
N GLY A 547 10.47 -30.27 -18.42
CA GLY A 547 10.78 -30.25 -16.99
C GLY A 547 12.22 -30.65 -16.69
N GLU A 548 12.68 -30.38 -15.46
CA GLU A 548 13.98 -30.88 -14.99
C GLU A 548 14.01 -32.42 -14.97
N SER A 549 15.19 -33.02 -15.01
CA SER A 549 15.34 -34.46 -14.74
C SER A 549 14.86 -34.75 -13.31
N GLY A 550 14.12 -35.83 -13.10
CA GLY A 550 13.51 -36.15 -11.80
C GLY A 550 12.24 -35.36 -11.41
N LEU A 551 11.73 -34.43 -12.23
CA LEU A 551 10.53 -33.63 -11.90
C LEU A 551 9.19 -34.41 -12.01
N GLY A 552 9.21 -35.66 -12.51
CA GLY A 552 8.03 -36.49 -12.73
C GLY A 552 7.42 -36.38 -14.13
N LYS A 553 8.21 -36.05 -15.17
CA LYS A 553 7.75 -35.97 -16.58
C LYS A 553 7.14 -37.27 -17.08
N SER A 554 7.84 -38.39 -16.88
CA SER A 554 7.38 -39.72 -17.27
C SER A 554 6.08 -40.10 -16.58
N THR A 555 6.00 -39.86 -15.26
CA THR A 555 4.77 -40.09 -14.48
C THR A 555 3.62 -39.21 -14.95
N PHE A 556 3.88 -37.96 -15.33
CA PHE A 556 2.89 -37.06 -15.91
C PHE A 556 2.41 -37.57 -17.27
N LEU A 557 3.31 -38.01 -18.15
CA LEU A 557 2.97 -38.54 -19.47
C LEU A 557 2.16 -39.83 -19.37
N GLU A 558 2.55 -40.75 -18.50
CA GLU A 558 1.79 -41.97 -18.19
C GLU A 558 0.37 -41.63 -17.74
N GLN A 559 0.22 -40.62 -16.87
CA GLN A 559 -1.11 -40.19 -16.42
C GLN A 559 -1.93 -39.49 -17.52
N VAL A 560 -1.30 -38.78 -18.45
CA VAL A 560 -1.98 -38.24 -19.65
C VAL A 560 -2.56 -39.38 -20.49
N VAL A 561 -1.77 -40.43 -20.72
CA VAL A 561 -2.17 -41.63 -21.46
C VAL A 561 -3.27 -42.42 -20.74
N GLU A 562 -3.22 -42.50 -19.41
CA GLU A 562 -4.26 -43.18 -18.61
C GLU A 562 -5.58 -42.38 -18.50
N THR A 563 -5.51 -41.05 -18.57
CA THR A 563 -6.69 -40.16 -18.38
C THR A 563 -7.38 -39.82 -19.70
N THR A 564 -6.71 -39.98 -20.84
CA THR A 564 -7.30 -39.69 -22.14
C THR A 564 -8.36 -40.73 -22.51
N ASP A 565 -9.46 -40.27 -23.11
CA ASP A 565 -10.54 -41.15 -23.59
C ASP A 565 -10.23 -41.76 -24.98
N ARG A 566 -9.04 -41.48 -25.52
CA ARG A 566 -8.57 -41.87 -26.86
C ARG A 566 -7.57 -43.02 -26.78
N GLU A 567 -7.52 -43.85 -27.81
CA GLU A 567 -6.52 -44.91 -27.89
C GLU A 567 -5.12 -44.30 -28.03
N ALA A 568 -4.25 -44.63 -27.07
CA ALA A 568 -2.97 -43.99 -26.88
C ALA A 568 -1.84 -45.01 -26.77
N LEU A 569 -0.76 -44.76 -27.48
CA LEU A 569 0.45 -45.58 -27.46
C LEU A 569 1.58 -44.84 -26.74
N LEU A 570 2.22 -45.47 -25.76
CA LEU A 570 3.36 -44.92 -25.02
C LEU A 570 4.67 -45.60 -25.45
N LEU A 571 5.63 -44.81 -25.92
CA LEU A 571 6.97 -45.24 -26.29
C LEU A 571 8.02 -44.53 -25.43
N ARG A 572 9.16 -45.18 -25.21
CA ARG A 572 10.30 -44.60 -24.47
C ARG A 572 11.53 -44.59 -25.38
N SER A 573 12.16 -43.43 -25.55
CA SER A 573 13.38 -43.33 -26.36
C SER A 573 14.59 -43.86 -25.57
N GLU A 574 14.90 -45.16 -25.64
CA GLU A 574 16.04 -45.72 -24.89
C GLU A 574 17.39 -45.39 -25.54
N GLU A 575 17.51 -45.62 -26.85
CA GLU A 575 18.81 -45.56 -27.54
C GLU A 575 19.20 -44.15 -27.99
N GLY A 576 18.24 -43.24 -28.12
CA GLY A 576 18.46 -41.86 -28.60
C GLY A 576 18.74 -41.75 -30.09
N THR A 577 18.24 -42.70 -30.89
CA THR A 577 18.27 -42.71 -32.36
C THR A 577 16.85 -42.80 -32.90
N CYS A 578 16.58 -42.16 -34.05
CA CYS A 578 15.25 -42.19 -34.65
C CYS A 578 14.93 -43.58 -35.20
N ASP A 579 15.93 -44.31 -35.69
CA ASP A 579 15.72 -45.66 -36.26
C ASP A 579 15.29 -46.68 -35.20
N ALA A 580 15.88 -46.64 -34.00
CA ALA A 580 15.43 -47.49 -32.90
C ALA A 580 14.00 -47.13 -32.45
N LEU A 581 13.67 -45.84 -32.38
CA LEU A 581 12.33 -45.39 -32.03
C LEU A 581 11.28 -45.79 -33.08
N LEU A 582 11.63 -45.76 -34.36
CA LEU A 582 10.76 -46.24 -35.45
C LEU A 582 10.59 -47.76 -35.39
N ALA A 583 11.63 -48.52 -35.08
CA ALA A 583 11.56 -49.96 -34.86
C ALA A 583 10.66 -50.32 -33.66
N ASP A 584 10.77 -49.57 -32.56
CA ASP A 584 9.90 -49.71 -31.39
C ASP A 584 8.44 -49.38 -31.74
N LEU A 585 8.22 -48.31 -32.51
CA LEU A 585 6.89 -47.92 -32.99
C LEU A 585 6.30 -49.00 -33.91
N ALA A 586 7.07 -49.53 -34.87
CA ALA A 586 6.64 -50.61 -35.77
C ALA A 586 6.28 -51.89 -35.00
N THR A 587 7.14 -52.30 -34.08
CA THR A 587 6.92 -53.49 -33.24
C THR A 587 5.68 -53.35 -32.37
N SER A 588 5.41 -52.15 -31.84
CA SER A 588 4.23 -51.88 -31.02
C SER A 588 2.89 -51.97 -31.77
N VAL A 589 2.92 -51.89 -33.09
CA VAL A 589 1.76 -52.08 -33.98
C VAL A 589 1.82 -53.39 -34.78
N ASP A 590 2.66 -54.35 -34.33
CA ASP A 590 2.89 -55.68 -34.92
C ASP A 590 3.40 -55.66 -36.39
N LEU A 591 4.21 -54.67 -36.74
CA LEU A 591 4.95 -54.62 -38.01
C LEU A 591 6.40 -55.08 -37.82
N GLU A 592 7.07 -55.44 -38.93
CA GLU A 592 8.51 -55.69 -38.93
C GLU A 592 9.29 -54.40 -38.59
N ALA A 593 10.41 -54.54 -37.88
CA ALA A 593 11.17 -53.42 -37.32
C ALA A 593 11.72 -52.43 -38.38
N ASP A 594 11.82 -52.86 -39.63
CA ASP A 594 12.28 -52.07 -40.78
C ASP A 594 11.15 -51.57 -41.68
N ALA A 595 9.90 -51.66 -41.21
CA ALA A 595 8.73 -51.17 -41.94
C ALA A 595 8.88 -49.67 -42.31
N PRO A 596 8.46 -49.27 -43.54
CA PRO A 596 8.55 -47.89 -43.96
C PRO A 596 7.61 -47.00 -43.14
N ILE A 597 7.98 -45.73 -42.99
CA ILE A 597 7.24 -44.73 -42.21
C ILE A 597 5.77 -44.63 -42.63
N GLU A 598 5.50 -44.71 -43.93
CA GLU A 598 4.15 -44.64 -44.50
C GLU A 598 3.27 -45.80 -44.04
N ASP A 599 3.82 -47.01 -43.96
CA ASP A 599 3.09 -48.21 -43.50
C ASP A 599 2.82 -48.17 -42.00
N ILE A 600 3.78 -47.65 -41.21
CA ILE A 600 3.58 -47.42 -39.77
C ILE A 600 2.44 -46.41 -39.54
N LEU A 601 2.44 -45.29 -40.25
CA LEU A 601 1.40 -44.26 -40.12
C LEU A 601 0.02 -44.77 -40.58
N ALA A 602 -0.04 -45.56 -41.67
CA ALA A 602 -1.28 -46.19 -42.12
C ALA A 602 -1.82 -47.15 -41.06
N THR A 603 -0.96 -47.99 -40.49
CA THR A 603 -1.34 -48.97 -39.47
C THR A 603 -1.80 -48.32 -38.16
N LEU A 604 -1.16 -47.22 -37.74
CA LEU A 604 -1.62 -46.43 -36.58
C LEU A 604 -3.05 -45.91 -36.77
N VAL A 605 -3.35 -45.40 -37.97
CA VAL A 605 -4.69 -44.91 -38.31
C VAL A 605 -5.70 -46.05 -38.41
N ASP A 606 -5.34 -47.17 -39.04
CA ASP A 606 -6.21 -48.33 -39.22
C ASP A 606 -6.56 -49.01 -37.89
N ARG A 607 -5.62 -49.01 -36.92
CA ARG A 607 -5.86 -49.48 -35.55
C ARG A 607 -6.65 -48.50 -34.69
N GLY A 608 -6.87 -47.26 -35.15
CA GLY A 608 -7.58 -46.24 -34.39
C GLY A 608 -6.74 -45.57 -33.30
N ILE A 609 -5.40 -45.65 -33.38
CA ILE A 609 -4.50 -44.98 -32.42
C ILE A 609 -4.48 -43.48 -32.74
N GLU A 610 -5.08 -42.69 -31.86
CA GLU A 610 -5.23 -41.24 -32.04
C GLU A 610 -4.16 -40.44 -31.27
N VAL A 611 -3.47 -41.06 -30.31
CA VAL A 611 -2.43 -40.40 -29.50
C VAL A 611 -1.15 -41.23 -29.46
N VAL A 612 -0.01 -40.62 -29.78
CA VAL A 612 1.32 -41.23 -29.59
C VAL A 612 2.12 -40.40 -28.60
N ALA A 613 2.45 -41.01 -27.46
CA ALA A 613 3.22 -40.43 -26.38
C ALA A 613 4.67 -40.95 -26.44
N ILE A 614 5.64 -40.03 -26.51
CA ILE A 614 7.08 -40.35 -26.54
C ILE A 614 7.75 -39.78 -25.29
N ASP A 615 8.24 -40.66 -24.44
CA ASP A 615 9.03 -40.27 -23.27
C ASP A 615 10.52 -40.12 -23.61
N ASP A 616 11.16 -39.17 -22.95
CA ASP A 616 12.57 -38.79 -23.09
C ASP A 616 12.99 -38.44 -24.53
N ALA A 617 12.12 -37.76 -25.29
CA ALA A 617 12.41 -37.31 -26.66
C ALA A 617 13.63 -36.37 -26.73
N HIS A 618 14.06 -35.77 -25.61
CA HIS A 618 15.32 -35.02 -25.53
C HIS A 618 16.56 -35.85 -25.87
N ARG A 619 16.51 -37.17 -25.80
CA ARG A 619 17.65 -38.04 -26.14
C ARG A 619 18.01 -38.03 -27.63
N LEU A 620 17.06 -37.64 -28.50
CA LEU A 620 17.29 -37.43 -29.93
C LEU A 620 17.97 -36.09 -30.24
N VAL A 621 18.06 -35.20 -29.25
CA VAL A 621 18.61 -33.85 -29.38
C VAL A 621 20.00 -33.83 -28.77
N LYS A 622 21.03 -33.79 -29.61
CA LYS A 622 22.43 -33.76 -29.18
C LYS A 622 23.04 -32.38 -29.43
N PRO A 623 23.62 -31.71 -28.43
CA PRO A 623 24.05 -30.31 -28.52
C PRO A 623 25.43 -30.13 -29.19
N PHE A 624 25.60 -30.69 -30.39
CA PHE A 624 26.79 -30.51 -31.24
C PHE A 624 26.39 -30.28 -32.71
N ILE A 625 27.34 -29.94 -33.58
CA ILE A 625 27.08 -29.68 -35.01
C ILE A 625 26.50 -30.94 -35.68
N GLY A 626 25.28 -30.82 -36.22
CA GLY A 626 24.55 -31.94 -36.82
C GLY A 626 23.81 -32.84 -35.84
N GLY A 627 23.88 -32.57 -34.53
CA GLY A 627 23.23 -33.38 -33.49
C GLY A 627 21.70 -33.23 -33.39
N LEU A 628 21.08 -32.48 -34.31
CA LEU A 628 19.63 -32.36 -34.45
C LEU A 628 19.04 -33.27 -35.54
N ALA A 629 19.88 -33.98 -36.31
CA ALA A 629 19.42 -34.77 -37.46
C ALA A 629 18.38 -35.84 -37.06
N GLU A 630 18.60 -36.53 -35.94
CA GLU A 630 17.66 -37.54 -35.43
C GLU A 630 16.31 -36.93 -35.01
N ALA A 631 16.34 -35.79 -34.31
CA ALA A 631 15.12 -35.07 -33.94
C ALA A 631 14.40 -34.49 -35.17
N ASP A 632 15.14 -34.01 -36.18
CA ASP A 632 14.57 -33.50 -37.43
C ASP A 632 13.82 -34.61 -38.21
N ARG A 633 14.35 -35.85 -38.22
CA ARG A 633 13.66 -37.03 -38.79
C ARG A 633 12.36 -37.35 -38.05
N LEU A 634 12.37 -37.30 -36.71
CA LEU A 634 11.15 -37.48 -35.91
C LEU A 634 10.13 -36.37 -36.20
N PHE A 635 10.55 -35.11 -36.30
CA PHE A 635 9.63 -34.02 -36.63
C PHE A 635 9.07 -34.12 -38.06
N GLU A 636 9.82 -34.70 -39.00
CA GLU A 636 9.30 -35.02 -40.32
C GLU A 636 8.20 -36.09 -40.27
N LEU A 637 8.39 -37.15 -39.47
CA LEU A 637 7.36 -38.17 -39.22
C LEU A 637 6.07 -37.54 -38.67
N VAL A 638 6.19 -36.70 -37.64
CA VAL A 638 5.05 -35.99 -37.02
C VAL A 638 4.33 -35.10 -38.05
N ARG A 639 5.06 -34.47 -38.99
CA ARG A 639 4.42 -33.69 -40.05
C ARG A 639 3.68 -34.57 -41.05
N LYS A 640 4.23 -35.74 -41.38
CA LYS A 640 3.58 -36.70 -42.30
C LYS A 640 2.31 -37.33 -41.71
N SER A 641 2.18 -37.42 -40.38
CA SER A 641 0.94 -37.92 -39.75
C SER A 641 -0.25 -36.97 -39.95
N GLY A 642 0.01 -35.66 -40.12
CA GLY A 642 -1.01 -34.63 -40.27
C GLY A 642 -1.96 -34.53 -39.07
N ASP A 643 -3.19 -34.08 -39.30
CA ASP A 643 -4.20 -33.86 -38.26
C ASP A 643 -4.84 -35.17 -37.72
N ARG A 644 -4.30 -36.36 -38.07
CA ARG A 644 -4.89 -37.67 -37.72
C ARG A 644 -4.42 -38.20 -36.36
N ILE A 645 -3.21 -37.83 -35.95
CA ILE A 645 -2.56 -38.36 -34.74
C ILE A 645 -2.07 -37.19 -33.90
N SER A 646 -2.35 -37.20 -32.61
CA SER A 646 -1.79 -36.25 -31.65
C SER A 646 -0.51 -36.82 -31.03
N TRP A 647 0.54 -36.01 -30.97
CA TRP A 647 1.84 -36.41 -30.45
C TRP A 647 2.13 -35.68 -29.13
N VAL A 648 2.49 -36.42 -28.10
CA VAL A 648 2.88 -35.86 -26.79
C VAL A 648 4.30 -36.29 -26.48
N MET A 649 5.22 -35.34 -26.32
CA MET A 649 6.64 -35.62 -26.15
C MET A 649 7.17 -34.99 -24.87
N THR A 650 8.00 -35.72 -24.11
CA THR A 650 8.68 -35.14 -22.95
C THR A 650 10.11 -34.69 -23.29
N PHE A 651 10.52 -33.56 -22.72
CA PHE A 651 11.86 -32.99 -22.89
C PHE A 651 12.46 -32.55 -21.55
N ALA A 652 13.74 -32.85 -21.34
CA ALA A 652 14.52 -32.23 -20.29
C ALA A 652 14.66 -30.71 -20.52
N LYS A 653 14.57 -29.90 -19.45
CA LYS A 653 14.66 -28.44 -19.49
C LYS A 653 15.97 -27.93 -20.13
N SER A 654 17.09 -28.57 -19.81
CA SER A 654 18.42 -28.22 -20.35
C SER A 654 18.46 -28.38 -21.88
N THR A 655 17.95 -29.50 -22.38
CA THR A 655 17.90 -29.82 -23.81
C THR A 655 16.85 -28.98 -24.55
N TRP A 656 15.70 -28.72 -23.93
CA TRP A 656 14.67 -27.82 -24.47
C TRP A 656 15.19 -26.40 -24.69
N ASN A 657 15.98 -25.88 -23.75
CA ASN A 657 16.63 -24.57 -23.87
C ASN A 657 17.61 -24.52 -25.06
N TYR A 658 18.26 -25.64 -25.39
CA TYR A 658 19.10 -25.74 -26.59
C TYR A 658 18.24 -25.79 -27.85
N LEU A 659 17.25 -26.68 -27.89
CA LEU A 659 16.36 -26.90 -29.03
C LEU A 659 15.62 -25.61 -29.42
N SER A 660 15.02 -24.92 -28.45
CA SER A 660 14.30 -23.65 -28.63
C SER A 660 15.15 -22.54 -29.23
N ARG A 661 16.47 -22.52 -28.97
CA ARG A 661 17.39 -21.54 -29.58
C ARG A 661 17.84 -21.95 -30.96
N ALA A 662 18.18 -23.22 -31.13
CA ALA A 662 18.65 -23.75 -32.40
C ALA A 662 17.55 -23.78 -33.48
N ARG A 663 16.27 -23.69 -33.08
CA ARG A 663 15.10 -23.79 -33.95
C ARG A 663 14.00 -22.77 -33.61
N ALA A 664 14.37 -21.57 -33.13
CA ALA A 664 13.45 -20.54 -32.63
C ALA A 664 12.22 -20.24 -33.52
N ASP A 665 12.37 -20.35 -34.84
CA ASP A 665 11.32 -20.04 -35.82
C ASP A 665 10.66 -21.29 -36.46
N ARG A 666 11.01 -22.51 -36.06
CA ARG A 666 10.60 -23.77 -36.73
C ARG A 666 9.94 -24.81 -35.81
N LEU A 667 9.89 -24.58 -34.50
CA LEU A 667 9.29 -25.51 -33.55
C LEU A 667 7.77 -25.31 -33.50
N LEU A 668 7.06 -26.09 -34.32
CA LEU A 668 5.60 -26.11 -34.46
C LEU A 668 4.94 -26.92 -33.32
N PHE A 669 5.31 -26.65 -32.06
CA PHE A 669 4.56 -27.22 -30.93
C PHE A 669 3.29 -26.39 -30.72
N ASP A 670 2.12 -27.02 -30.88
CA ASP A 670 0.84 -26.39 -30.58
C ASP A 670 0.75 -26.07 -29.08
N GLN A 671 1.33 -26.93 -28.24
CA GLN A 671 1.44 -26.74 -26.80
C GLN A 671 2.85 -26.96 -26.29
N VAL A 672 3.27 -26.10 -25.37
CA VAL A 672 4.41 -26.37 -24.51
C VAL A 672 3.95 -26.25 -23.06
N VAL A 673 3.98 -27.37 -22.34
CA VAL A 673 3.63 -27.47 -20.92
C VAL A 673 4.92 -27.59 -20.13
N ALA A 674 5.37 -26.48 -19.55
CA ALA A 674 6.49 -26.49 -18.62
C ALA A 674 5.99 -26.94 -17.24
N LEU A 675 6.44 -28.09 -16.77
CA LEU A 675 6.16 -28.58 -15.43
C LEU A 675 6.84 -27.67 -14.40
N ARG A 676 6.06 -27.21 -13.44
CA ARG A 676 6.56 -26.41 -12.32
C ARG A 676 7.25 -27.27 -11.27
N PRO A 677 8.23 -26.72 -10.53
CA PRO A 677 8.67 -27.28 -9.27
C PRO A 677 7.50 -27.54 -8.31
N TRP A 678 7.61 -28.62 -7.55
CA TRP A 678 6.62 -28.98 -6.55
C TRP A 678 6.69 -28.02 -5.36
N THR A 679 5.57 -27.80 -4.70
CA THR A 679 5.47 -26.99 -3.48
C THR A 679 5.89 -27.78 -2.24
N ASP A 680 6.21 -27.10 -1.14
CA ASP A 680 6.50 -27.72 0.18
C ASP A 680 5.38 -28.69 0.61
N GLY A 681 4.12 -28.31 0.37
CA GLY A 681 2.97 -29.17 0.66
C GLY A 681 2.94 -30.45 -0.18
N GLU A 682 3.20 -30.34 -1.49
CA GLU A 682 3.19 -31.49 -2.41
C GLU A 682 4.35 -32.47 -2.11
N ILE A 683 5.57 -31.96 -1.88
CA ILE A 683 6.72 -32.78 -1.48
C ILE A 683 6.45 -33.48 -0.14
N ARG A 684 5.87 -32.76 0.83
CA ARG A 684 5.49 -33.37 2.11
C ARG A 684 4.48 -34.49 1.94
N THR A 685 3.44 -34.28 1.13
CA THR A 685 2.43 -35.31 0.86
C THR A 685 3.05 -36.53 0.19
N LEU A 686 3.91 -36.33 -0.82
CA LEU A 686 4.64 -37.41 -1.50
C LEU A 686 5.46 -38.25 -0.52
N VAL A 687 6.31 -37.60 0.28
CA VAL A 687 7.16 -38.29 1.26
C VAL A 687 6.32 -39.07 2.26
N MET A 688 5.27 -38.44 2.81
CA MET A 688 4.43 -39.10 3.80
C MET A 688 3.62 -40.27 3.24
N ASN A 689 3.17 -40.17 1.99
CA ASN A 689 2.48 -41.27 1.32
C ASN A 689 3.42 -42.45 1.10
N ARG A 690 4.69 -42.19 0.72
CA ARG A 690 5.71 -43.23 0.61
C ARG A 690 6.04 -43.90 1.94
N CYS A 691 6.22 -43.13 3.02
CA CYS A 691 6.45 -43.70 4.34
C CYS A 691 5.29 -44.61 4.79
N LYS A 692 4.04 -44.18 4.60
CA LYS A 692 2.85 -44.99 4.94
C LYS A 692 2.80 -46.31 4.17
N LYS A 693 3.20 -46.32 2.91
CA LYS A 693 3.21 -47.53 2.06
C LYS A 693 4.24 -48.54 2.53
N VAL A 694 5.44 -48.07 2.85
CA VAL A 694 6.55 -48.90 3.37
C VAL A 694 6.30 -49.28 4.84
N GLY A 695 5.25 -48.76 5.48
CA GLY A 695 4.89 -49.07 6.86
C GLY A 695 5.75 -48.36 7.90
N ILE A 696 6.43 -47.28 7.53
CA ILE A 696 7.34 -46.52 8.40
C ILE A 696 6.63 -45.28 8.93
N ASP A 697 6.70 -45.05 10.26
CA ASP A 697 6.30 -43.79 10.89
C ASP A 697 7.53 -43.07 11.48
N PRO A 698 8.09 -42.08 10.76
CA PRO A 698 9.34 -41.43 11.12
C PRO A 698 9.15 -40.43 12.28
N SER A 699 9.96 -40.56 13.34
CA SER A 699 10.00 -39.64 14.47
C SER A 699 11.01 -38.51 14.25
N PHE A 700 10.59 -37.26 14.49
CA PHE A 700 11.43 -36.05 14.43
C PHE A 700 11.97 -35.65 15.82
N GLU A 701 11.90 -36.55 16.81
CA GLU A 701 12.35 -36.30 18.18
C GLU A 701 13.86 -35.97 18.27
N GLU A 702 14.67 -36.57 17.40
CA GLU A 702 16.12 -36.35 17.35
C GLU A 702 16.53 -35.12 16.53
N PHE A 703 15.61 -34.56 15.74
CA PHE A 703 15.86 -33.36 14.95
C PHE A 703 15.78 -32.10 15.83
N GLN A 704 16.89 -31.76 16.50
CA GLN A 704 16.97 -30.55 17.34
C GLN A 704 17.52 -29.34 16.57
N MET A 705 16.69 -28.31 16.41
CA MET A 705 17.15 -26.97 16.05
C MET A 705 17.36 -26.14 17.32
N GLY A 706 18.52 -25.50 17.48
CA GLY A 706 18.92 -24.72 18.66
C GLY A 706 18.07 -23.47 18.95
N HIS A 707 16.79 -23.65 19.30
CA HIS A 707 15.88 -22.62 19.79
C HIS A 707 15.10 -23.15 21.00
N GLN A 708 14.73 -22.22 21.90
CA GLN A 708 14.07 -22.45 23.18
C GLN A 708 12.89 -23.43 23.08
N ALA A 709 12.89 -24.39 24.01
CA ALA A 709 11.92 -25.47 24.13
C ALA A 709 10.47 -24.96 24.06
N PRO A 710 9.66 -25.39 23.07
CA PRO A 710 8.21 -25.27 23.12
C PRO A 710 7.61 -26.13 24.25
N GLU A 711 6.49 -25.70 24.83
CA GLU A 711 5.88 -26.30 26.04
C GLU A 711 5.03 -27.56 25.78
N ASP A 712 4.74 -27.89 24.52
CA ASP A 712 3.93 -29.07 24.15
C ASP A 712 4.76 -29.97 23.21
N PRO A 713 5.09 -31.21 23.63
CA PRO A 713 5.83 -32.17 22.80
C PRO A 713 5.18 -32.39 21.43
N VAL A 714 3.85 -32.32 21.34
CA VAL A 714 3.10 -32.53 20.10
C VAL A 714 3.26 -31.33 19.15
N GLU A 715 3.24 -30.11 19.66
CA GLU A 715 3.47 -28.90 18.85
C GLU A 715 4.95 -28.70 18.52
N GLU A 716 5.85 -29.20 19.36
CA GLU A 716 7.27 -29.29 19.08
C GLU A 716 7.55 -30.20 17.88
N GLU A 717 7.01 -31.41 17.92
CA GLU A 717 7.17 -32.41 16.87
C GLU A 717 6.59 -31.92 15.54
N LYS A 718 5.39 -31.32 15.55
CA LYS A 718 4.81 -30.68 14.35
C LYS A 718 5.68 -29.54 13.81
N ARG A 719 6.33 -28.77 14.69
CA ARG A 719 7.24 -27.68 14.29
C ARG A 719 8.50 -28.26 13.65
N ARG A 720 9.16 -29.20 14.31
CA ARG A 720 10.37 -29.88 13.82
C ARG A 720 10.14 -30.52 12.47
N ARG A 721 9.05 -31.26 12.33
CA ARG A 721 8.59 -31.83 11.06
C ARG A 721 8.42 -30.77 9.96
N ARG A 722 7.71 -29.68 10.24
CA ARG A 722 7.54 -28.59 9.25
C ARG A 722 8.87 -27.96 8.86
N ASP A 723 9.75 -27.73 9.81
CA ASP A 723 11.02 -27.06 9.56
C ASP A 723 11.99 -27.97 8.78
N PHE A 724 12.00 -29.28 9.07
CA PHE A 724 12.71 -30.27 8.27
C PHE A 724 12.22 -30.31 6.82
N PHE A 725 10.90 -30.45 6.60
CA PHE A 725 10.35 -30.49 5.24
C PHE A 725 10.65 -29.22 4.45
N ARG A 726 10.70 -28.08 5.13
CA ARG A 726 11.13 -26.83 4.51
C ARG A 726 12.59 -26.87 4.07
N ILE A 727 13.51 -27.39 4.89
CA ILE A 727 14.93 -27.54 4.52
C ILE A 727 15.07 -28.51 3.34
N LEU A 728 14.37 -29.64 3.37
CA LEU A 728 14.36 -30.63 2.29
C LEU A 728 13.84 -30.01 0.98
N TRP A 729 12.71 -29.31 1.03
CA TRP A 729 12.12 -28.63 -0.12
C TRP A 729 13.04 -27.53 -0.68
N ASP A 730 13.60 -26.68 0.20
CA ASP A 730 14.50 -25.58 -0.20
C ASP A 730 15.78 -26.12 -0.87
N TYR A 731 16.34 -27.23 -0.39
CA TYR A 731 17.55 -27.83 -0.97
C TYR A 731 17.27 -28.54 -2.30
N THR A 732 16.12 -29.19 -2.40
CA THR A 732 15.74 -29.96 -3.59
C THR A 732 15.11 -29.10 -4.68
N ASP A 733 14.81 -27.83 -4.38
CA ASP A 733 14.09 -26.88 -5.23
C ASP A 733 12.79 -27.47 -5.79
N GLY A 734 12.07 -28.24 -4.96
CA GLY A 734 10.82 -28.89 -5.35
C GLY A 734 10.96 -30.03 -6.36
N ASN A 735 12.13 -30.65 -6.49
CA ASN A 735 12.33 -31.86 -7.32
C ASN A 735 12.01 -33.13 -6.50
N PRO A 736 10.99 -33.93 -6.87
CA PRO A 736 10.54 -35.08 -6.10
C PRO A 736 11.56 -36.22 -6.04
N THR A 737 12.30 -36.51 -7.12
CA THR A 737 13.35 -37.54 -7.10
C THR A 737 14.47 -37.16 -6.12
N HIS A 738 14.91 -35.90 -6.14
CA HIS A 738 15.90 -35.42 -5.17
C HIS A 738 15.35 -35.43 -3.74
N ALA A 739 14.09 -35.02 -3.55
CA ALA A 739 13.46 -35.01 -2.24
C ALA A 739 13.37 -36.42 -1.63
N LEU A 740 12.99 -37.43 -2.40
CA LEU A 740 12.96 -38.82 -1.94
C LEU A 740 14.37 -39.35 -1.64
N HIS A 741 15.36 -39.03 -2.49
CA HIS A 741 16.74 -39.43 -2.25
C HIS A 741 17.30 -38.85 -0.95
N PHE A 742 17.20 -37.53 -0.74
CA PHE A 742 17.71 -36.88 0.48
C PHE A 742 16.86 -37.21 1.71
N TRP A 743 15.58 -37.51 1.53
CA TRP A 743 14.75 -38.09 2.59
C TRP A 743 15.25 -39.47 3.01
N SER A 744 15.58 -40.36 2.07
CA SER A 744 16.11 -41.70 2.40
C SER A 744 17.42 -41.64 3.20
N LEU A 745 18.27 -40.64 2.92
CA LEU A 745 19.52 -40.38 3.65
C LEU A 745 19.31 -39.81 5.05
N SER A 746 18.13 -39.25 5.29
CA SER A 746 17.73 -38.65 6.57
C SER A 746 17.16 -39.66 7.55
N LEU A 747 16.91 -40.91 7.14
CA LEU A 747 16.31 -41.93 7.98
C LEU A 747 17.35 -42.89 8.53
N GLY A 748 17.19 -43.26 9.81
CA GLY A 748 17.97 -44.33 10.42
C GLY A 748 17.29 -44.88 11.67
N THR A 749 17.84 -45.96 12.22
CA THR A 749 17.31 -46.66 13.40
C THR A 749 18.33 -46.71 14.53
N HIS A 750 17.83 -46.84 15.76
CA HIS A 750 18.65 -47.07 16.95
C HIS A 750 18.50 -48.52 17.41
N PRO A 751 19.44 -49.43 17.14
CA PRO A 751 19.38 -50.77 17.72
C PRO A 751 19.41 -50.68 19.27
N PRO A 752 18.47 -51.32 20.01
CA PRO A 752 17.56 -52.39 19.61
C PRO A 752 16.11 -51.97 19.26
N SER A 753 15.81 -50.67 19.16
CA SER A 753 14.50 -50.15 18.73
C SER A 753 14.37 -50.21 17.21
N ASP A 754 13.22 -50.69 16.73
CA ASP A 754 12.86 -50.66 15.30
C ASP A 754 12.20 -49.33 14.88
N GLN A 755 12.20 -48.33 15.77
CA GLN A 755 11.68 -47.01 15.50
C GLN A 755 12.63 -46.24 14.56
N VAL A 756 12.06 -45.65 13.51
CA VAL A 756 12.79 -44.84 12.53
C VAL A 756 12.84 -43.39 13.00
N TYR A 757 14.04 -42.83 13.09
CA TYR A 757 14.28 -41.44 13.44
C TYR A 757 14.77 -40.63 12.25
N VAL A 758 14.45 -39.34 12.26
CA VAL A 758 14.85 -38.38 11.23
C VAL A 758 16.04 -37.55 11.72
N GLN A 759 17.14 -37.65 10.99
CA GLN A 759 18.30 -36.77 11.11
C GLN A 759 18.44 -35.86 9.91
N LEU A 760 19.21 -34.77 10.04
CA LEU A 760 19.47 -33.89 8.91
C LEU A 760 20.39 -34.58 7.89
N PHE A 761 19.97 -34.63 6.62
CA PHE A 761 20.78 -35.19 5.55
C PHE A 761 22.07 -34.41 5.34
N GLN A 762 23.16 -35.13 5.04
CA GLN A 762 24.41 -34.49 4.63
C GLN A 762 24.35 -34.13 3.15
N THR A 763 24.53 -32.86 2.82
CA THR A 763 24.60 -32.43 1.43
C THR A 763 26.03 -32.60 0.89
N PRO A 764 26.18 -33.00 -0.38
CA PRO A 764 27.47 -32.95 -1.04
C PRO A 764 28.08 -31.54 -1.01
N SER A 765 29.39 -31.47 -0.80
CA SER A 765 30.11 -30.19 -0.70
C SER A 765 30.35 -29.59 -2.08
N THR A 766 29.76 -28.43 -2.35
CA THR A 766 30.02 -27.65 -3.59
C THR A 766 31.50 -27.31 -3.76
N LEU A 767 32.25 -27.12 -2.65
CA LEU A 767 33.69 -26.88 -2.67
C LEU A 767 34.49 -28.05 -3.23
N ALA A 768 34.00 -29.29 -3.09
CA ALA A 768 34.67 -30.46 -3.66
C ALA A 768 34.62 -30.44 -5.19
N VAL A 769 33.49 -30.01 -5.75
CA VAL A 769 33.28 -29.85 -7.20
C VAL A 769 34.04 -28.62 -7.72
N GLU A 770 34.07 -27.51 -6.98
CA GLU A 770 34.78 -26.28 -7.41
C GLU A 770 36.31 -26.46 -7.55
N LYS A 771 36.90 -27.44 -6.86
CA LYS A 771 38.33 -27.77 -6.94
C LYS A 771 38.71 -28.61 -8.17
N LEU A 772 37.75 -29.03 -8.99
CA LEU A 772 38.02 -29.82 -10.20
C LEU A 772 38.72 -28.98 -11.27
N ALA A 773 39.42 -29.68 -12.18
CA ALA A 773 40.05 -29.06 -13.33
C ALA A 773 39.00 -28.49 -14.32
N PRO A 774 39.32 -27.43 -15.09
CA PRO A 774 38.42 -26.84 -16.07
C PRO A 774 37.78 -27.83 -17.04
N THR A 775 38.57 -28.77 -17.56
CA THR A 775 38.16 -29.85 -18.49
C THR A 775 37.00 -30.67 -17.92
N VAL A 776 37.03 -30.97 -16.62
CA VAL A 776 35.99 -31.76 -15.95
C VAL A 776 34.67 -31.00 -15.90
N PHE A 777 34.67 -29.67 -15.79
CA PHE A 777 33.43 -28.90 -15.83
C PHE A 777 32.75 -28.94 -17.21
N PHE A 778 33.51 -28.97 -18.29
CA PHE A 778 32.95 -29.13 -19.64
C PHE A 778 32.32 -30.52 -19.83
N VAL A 779 32.99 -31.56 -19.32
CA VAL A 779 32.45 -32.93 -19.32
C VAL A 779 31.19 -33.03 -18.46
N LEU A 780 31.19 -32.51 -17.23
CA LEU A 780 30.00 -32.49 -16.37
C LEU A 780 28.84 -31.70 -16.99
N ARG A 781 29.13 -30.57 -17.64
CA ARG A 781 28.13 -29.81 -18.39
C ARG A 781 27.53 -30.64 -19.54
N ALA A 782 28.37 -31.33 -20.31
CA ALA A 782 27.91 -32.15 -21.42
C ALA A 782 27.01 -33.30 -20.93
N ILE A 783 27.40 -33.98 -19.84
CA ILE A 783 26.59 -35.02 -19.21
C ILE A 783 25.24 -34.45 -18.74
N LEU A 784 25.22 -33.28 -18.09
CA LEU A 784 23.98 -32.63 -17.66
C LEU A 784 23.04 -32.26 -18.83
N GLN A 785 23.60 -31.89 -19.99
CA GLN A 785 22.82 -31.52 -21.17
C GLN A 785 22.29 -32.73 -21.95
N LEU A 786 23.05 -33.83 -21.94
CA LEU A 786 22.72 -35.09 -22.59
C LEU A 786 21.87 -36.02 -21.71
N ASP A 787 21.83 -35.79 -20.40
CA ASP A 787 21.15 -36.57 -19.34
C ASP A 787 21.72 -38.00 -19.18
N ARG A 788 21.71 -38.81 -20.25
CA ARG A 788 22.33 -40.15 -20.35
C ARG A 788 23.29 -40.21 -21.55
N ALA A 789 24.53 -39.85 -21.31
CA ALA A 789 25.51 -39.59 -22.36
C ALA A 789 26.40 -40.81 -22.65
N LEU A 790 26.66 -41.09 -23.93
CA LEU A 790 27.76 -41.95 -24.35
C LEU A 790 29.06 -41.15 -24.39
N GLU A 791 30.20 -41.80 -24.11
CA GLU A 791 31.51 -41.15 -24.17
C GLU A 791 31.77 -40.47 -25.52
N SER A 792 31.39 -41.13 -26.62
CA SER A 792 31.50 -40.57 -27.98
C SER A 792 30.67 -39.30 -28.17
N ASP A 793 29.48 -39.22 -27.57
CA ASP A 793 28.62 -38.04 -27.63
C ASP A 793 29.19 -36.89 -26.76
N ILE A 794 29.83 -37.20 -25.64
CA ILE A 794 30.50 -36.21 -24.78
C ILE A 794 31.70 -35.59 -25.50
N VAL A 795 32.52 -36.42 -26.17
CA VAL A 795 33.65 -35.95 -26.99
C VAL A 795 33.15 -34.95 -28.04
N ARG A 796 32.10 -35.31 -28.79
CA ARG A 796 31.52 -34.43 -29.82
C ARG A 796 30.86 -33.18 -29.25
N CYS A 797 30.26 -33.27 -28.06
CA CYS A 797 29.62 -32.14 -27.39
C CYS A 797 30.63 -31.13 -26.82
N THR A 798 31.78 -31.61 -26.35
CA THR A 798 32.80 -30.78 -25.69
C THR A 798 33.90 -30.31 -26.65
N ASP A 799 34.07 -30.98 -27.79
CA ASP A 799 35.16 -30.78 -28.74
C ASP A 799 36.56 -30.97 -28.11
N LEU A 800 36.62 -31.82 -27.08
CA LEU A 800 37.85 -32.18 -26.37
C LEU A 800 38.46 -33.46 -26.94
N PRO A 801 39.78 -33.67 -26.79
CA PRO A 801 40.42 -34.93 -27.15
C PRO A 801 39.80 -36.13 -26.42
N PRO A 802 39.61 -37.30 -27.07
CA PRO A 802 39.05 -38.49 -26.42
C PRO A 802 39.82 -38.91 -25.16
N SER A 803 41.14 -38.74 -25.13
CA SER A 803 41.97 -39.01 -23.96
C SER A 803 41.57 -38.19 -22.74
N ASP A 804 41.27 -36.90 -22.95
CA ASP A 804 40.98 -35.94 -21.89
C ASP A 804 39.57 -36.18 -21.33
N VAL A 805 38.63 -36.56 -22.21
CA VAL A 805 37.28 -36.97 -21.81
C VAL A 805 37.33 -38.27 -21.02
N ALA A 806 38.07 -39.27 -21.48
CA ALA A 806 38.25 -40.54 -20.77
C ALA A 806 38.89 -40.35 -19.38
N GLU A 807 39.90 -39.48 -19.27
CA GLU A 807 40.53 -39.14 -17.99
C GLU A 807 39.55 -38.39 -17.07
N ALA A 808 38.81 -37.41 -17.59
CA ALA A 808 37.81 -36.68 -16.84
C ALA A 808 36.68 -37.61 -16.34
N LEU A 809 36.19 -38.52 -17.20
CA LEU A 809 35.21 -39.54 -16.84
C LEU A 809 35.73 -40.45 -15.73
N ARG A 810 36.97 -40.92 -15.84
CA ARG A 810 37.60 -41.71 -14.77
C ARG A 810 37.62 -40.97 -13.43
N VAL A 811 37.93 -39.67 -13.44
CA VAL A 811 37.95 -38.83 -12.22
C VAL A 811 36.55 -38.65 -11.63
N VAL A 812 35.53 -38.42 -12.45
CA VAL A 812 34.16 -38.22 -11.94
C VAL A 812 33.49 -39.53 -11.50
N CYS A 813 33.76 -40.65 -12.18
CA CYS A 813 33.30 -41.97 -11.76
C CYS A 813 33.97 -42.41 -10.46
N ALA A 814 35.29 -42.19 -10.30
CA ALA A 814 36.01 -42.55 -9.07
C ALA A 814 35.57 -41.73 -7.82
N ARG A 815 34.78 -40.67 -8.01
CA ARG A 815 34.24 -39.82 -6.94
C ARG A 815 32.71 -39.95 -6.80
N ASP A 816 32.10 -40.87 -7.52
CA ASP A 816 30.64 -41.11 -7.54
C ASP A 816 29.81 -39.87 -7.93
N TYR A 817 30.41 -38.94 -8.70
CA TYR A 817 29.69 -37.77 -9.22
C TYR A 817 28.75 -38.14 -10.36
N VAL A 818 28.99 -39.29 -10.98
CA VAL A 818 28.22 -39.81 -12.10
C VAL A 818 27.98 -41.31 -11.89
N ASP A 819 26.81 -41.76 -12.31
CA ASP A 819 26.41 -43.15 -12.34
C ASP A 819 26.61 -43.71 -13.76
N GLN A 820 27.03 -44.97 -13.87
CA GLN A 820 27.25 -45.64 -15.14
C GLN A 820 26.29 -46.82 -15.31
N GLU A 821 25.40 -46.73 -16.31
CA GLU A 821 24.42 -47.76 -16.64
C GLU A 821 24.50 -48.10 -18.14
N LYS A 822 24.64 -49.39 -18.49
CA LYS A 822 24.67 -49.87 -19.89
C LYS A 822 25.63 -49.08 -20.80
N GLY A 823 26.79 -48.67 -20.29
CA GLY A 823 27.79 -47.90 -21.03
C GLY A 823 27.48 -46.40 -21.19
N ARG A 824 26.39 -45.90 -20.60
CA ARG A 824 26.03 -44.47 -20.56
C ARG A 824 26.31 -43.89 -19.18
N VAL A 825 26.64 -42.60 -19.15
CA VAL A 825 26.99 -41.86 -17.95
C VAL A 825 25.93 -40.79 -17.69
N SER A 826 25.44 -40.71 -16.46
CA SER A 826 24.51 -39.68 -15.98
C SER A 826 25.00 -39.09 -14.66
N ILE A 827 24.65 -37.85 -14.34
CA ILE A 827 25.03 -37.28 -13.03
C ILE A 827 24.25 -37.99 -11.92
N SER A 828 24.94 -38.36 -10.85
CA SER A 828 24.31 -39.08 -9.75
C SER A 828 23.30 -38.19 -9.01
N THR A 829 22.20 -38.79 -8.57
CA THR A 829 21.11 -38.07 -7.88
C THR A 829 21.61 -37.30 -6.66
N HIS A 830 22.61 -37.86 -5.96
CA HIS A 830 23.25 -37.23 -4.80
C HIS A 830 23.96 -35.92 -5.20
N TRP A 831 24.77 -35.95 -6.26
CA TRP A 831 25.63 -34.82 -6.64
C TRP A 831 24.96 -33.82 -7.59
N TYR A 832 23.81 -34.16 -8.19
CA TYR A 832 23.14 -33.35 -9.21
C TYR A 832 23.03 -31.86 -8.83
N ARG A 833 22.45 -31.53 -7.68
CA ARG A 833 22.27 -30.14 -7.24
C ARG A 833 23.60 -29.42 -7.01
N ALA A 834 24.59 -30.10 -6.44
CA ALA A 834 25.91 -29.51 -6.20
C ALA A 834 26.64 -29.21 -7.52
N VAL A 835 26.57 -30.12 -8.49
CA VAL A 835 27.15 -29.96 -9.83
C VAL A 835 26.44 -28.84 -10.58
N GLU A 836 25.09 -28.86 -10.59
CA GLU A 836 24.28 -27.84 -11.25
C GLU A 836 24.56 -26.43 -10.70
N ASP A 837 24.60 -26.26 -9.37
CA ASP A 837 24.88 -24.98 -8.73
C ASP A 837 26.27 -24.44 -9.11
N VAL A 838 27.30 -25.29 -9.14
CA VAL A 838 28.66 -24.88 -9.51
C VAL A 838 28.73 -24.50 -10.99
N LEU A 839 28.14 -25.30 -11.88
CA LEU A 839 28.07 -24.99 -13.31
C LEU A 839 27.30 -23.69 -13.57
N ARG A 840 26.22 -23.44 -12.82
CA ARG A 840 25.42 -22.21 -12.91
C ARG A 840 26.19 -20.99 -12.42
N ARG A 841 26.89 -21.09 -11.28
CA ARG A 841 27.75 -20.01 -10.73
C ARG A 841 28.89 -19.65 -11.67
N ARG A 842 29.43 -20.64 -12.39
CA ARG A 842 30.48 -20.45 -13.42
C ARG A 842 29.93 -20.04 -14.79
N HIS A 843 28.63 -19.79 -14.90
CA HIS A 843 27.95 -19.42 -16.15
C HIS A 843 28.12 -20.44 -17.29
N LEU A 844 28.35 -21.71 -16.96
CA LEU A 844 28.46 -22.80 -17.93
C LEU A 844 27.09 -23.33 -18.36
N ILE A 845 26.06 -23.13 -17.55
CA ILE A 845 24.66 -23.44 -17.85
C ILE A 845 23.77 -22.22 -17.53
N MET A 846 22.68 -22.04 -18.28
CA MET A 846 21.70 -20.96 -18.09
C MET A 846 20.57 -21.42 -17.15
N ALA A 847 20.07 -20.50 -16.32
CA ALA A 847 19.01 -20.75 -15.33
C ALA A 847 17.62 -21.03 -15.94
#